data_AF-A0A356TKR1-F1
#
_entry.id   AF-A0A356TKR1-F1
#
_cell.length_a   1.000
_cell.length_b   1.000
_cell.length_c   1.000
_cell.angle_alpha   90.00
_cell.angle_beta   90.00
_cell.angle_gamma   90.00
#
_symmetry.space_group_name_H-M   'P 1'
#
loop_
_entity.id
_entity.type
_entity.pdbx_description
1 polymer ?
#
loop_
_entity_poly.entity_id
_entity_poly.type
_entity_poly.pdbx_seq_one_letter_code
_entity_poly.pdbx_strand_id
1 'polypeptide(L)'
;MAVSEPSGARAQRVEEQEPPYDGAPGRTRLRSIHVPLPSGFVRTVQVYDVVNVGTDPNLREPALGGALHRFETGEVLAVPFVYHDPGAKKLALVVPEVLRHEELRLRAKHLEALADHADQPIPSYVREATCVIGVSELRAYLERPNTTAALGEIVELQKEITTREAQLETRGQDIEIQSEALTQREARLHQRAEQVTRREDELRAYGEEIEAAQADVAMREQELESRFESLRQREAELAAREASPAALPGEKTGVTKTASSGVSDDDVVQIVDDLVEEDLEPAEALAEADDVVERVEDHVEDHVEDDVESVEDLEPLETNPGEAAEDLESAVQLVAEAPTLDPIEDVEEIVDDVEELEEVEAIEEITGLHAHEIGTDENDLRLTESKTTISDGLPVRSEPPPPPAEKAVSAAPPPPSVAPPAGFLTRKHGPEAEAIDEKGSVRIFARMPQGRSDLFQDAAELDLLVQLVVLEECPVVLVSLVQSGDKRPVVLRAALDPRRNDERRVIEDLRRKFEARVSLFDQDGGYVRTLEVAAPREVNAARILERVSKMRTASALDPSTAIERVLSAPPPVRVKDHPFRPADEIEAPKHAAAAREALLKLADWSSHDQMDHALLVLSIPKDQVDGTLRKVLEQAVGFGLPLPGRLTERAISLGVAADGAALVSQQIAAFAETSGSLAQGQLTPEQVAESWEQLLERAAENEVAIDSETHELAWRAIRKVRGDDGSVDVDPSKMPDMGAPELVMLLEHPKYRRDAAIELASRKDAAHAETLCKAVRKMPRAEVVRVVPKILEIGDGAGDALIDGLNARKTFVRQAFALSLAHLKLRRAVVPLVHLLASEESDVWKEIARVVGAFGTASLRNVQRQLKDPKGKQERYILTLAHLANHGCEKQVQKLSADDRPKVATMANEALTLREKAKKTEAEVLGAAEPSGNDAVIAFSRRFYEILEGKAPEADLEETD
;
A
#
# COMPACT_ATOMS: atom_id res chain seq x y z
N MET A 1 -17.55 62.98 35.45
CA MET A 1 -18.81 62.21 35.54
C MET A 1 -18.51 60.84 34.99
N ALA A 2 -18.81 59.78 35.73
CA ALA A 2 -18.68 58.40 35.26
C ALA A 2 -20.06 57.85 34.96
N VAL A 3 -20.16 56.97 33.96
CA VAL A 3 -21.34 56.14 33.70
C VAL A 3 -20.83 54.72 33.51
N SER A 4 -21.35 53.79 34.31
CA SER A 4 -21.05 52.37 34.21
C SER A 4 -22.07 51.70 33.30
N GLU A 5 -21.61 50.80 32.43
CA GLU A 5 -22.49 49.96 31.61
C GLU A 5 -22.95 48.71 32.37
N PRO A 6 -24.16 48.19 32.10
CA PRO A 6 -24.66 46.97 32.72
C PRO A 6 -24.20 45.71 31.96
N SER A 7 -23.87 44.65 32.71
CA SER A 7 -23.54 43.32 32.20
C SER A 7 -24.68 42.73 31.34
N GLY A 8 -24.33 42.32 30.11
CA GLY A 8 -25.22 41.62 29.17
C GLY A 8 -24.91 40.13 29.12
N ALA A 9 -25.33 39.36 30.13
CA ALA A 9 -25.22 37.90 30.08
C ALA A 9 -26.12 37.32 28.97
N ARG A 10 -25.52 36.87 27.87
CA ARG A 10 -26.22 36.23 26.75
C ARG A 10 -26.53 34.79 27.12
N ALA A 11 -27.64 34.61 27.86
CA ALA A 11 -28.08 33.28 28.30
C ALA A 11 -28.20 32.31 27.12
N GLN A 12 -27.54 31.15 27.25
CA GLN A 12 -27.81 30.00 26.39
C GLN A 12 -29.32 29.72 26.44
N ARG A 13 -29.98 29.84 25.29
CA ARG A 13 -31.40 29.54 25.19
C ARG A 13 -31.53 28.02 25.09
N VAL A 14 -31.50 27.37 26.25
CA VAL A 14 -32.02 26.00 26.42
C VAL A 14 -33.36 25.94 25.69
N GLU A 15 -33.58 24.89 24.90
CA GLU A 15 -34.88 24.65 24.28
C GLU A 15 -35.91 24.36 25.37
N GLU A 16 -36.53 25.42 25.90
CA GLU A 16 -37.77 25.33 26.66
C GLU A 16 -38.83 24.73 25.73
N GLN A 17 -39.00 23.41 25.83
CA GLN A 17 -39.97 22.66 25.04
C GLN A 17 -41.34 23.32 25.16
N GLU A 18 -41.84 23.90 24.06
CA GLU A 18 -43.14 24.61 24.08
C GLU A 18 -44.22 23.72 24.72
N PRO A 19 -44.93 24.20 25.75
CA PRO A 19 -45.88 23.38 26.49
C PRO A 19 -47.07 22.97 25.60
N PRO A 20 -47.70 21.82 25.87
CA PRO A 20 -48.89 21.38 25.14
C PRO A 20 -50.02 22.41 25.31
N TYR A 21 -50.72 22.72 24.21
CA TYR A 21 -51.82 23.68 24.21
C TYR A 21 -53.02 23.15 25.00
N ASP A 22 -53.56 23.94 25.93
CA ASP A 22 -54.74 23.58 26.73
C ASP A 22 -55.85 24.66 26.64
N GLY A 23 -55.82 25.48 25.59
CA GLY A 23 -56.86 26.47 25.30
C GLY A 23 -58.19 25.82 24.90
N ALA A 24 -59.29 26.53 25.14
CA ALA A 24 -60.64 26.04 24.83
C ALA A 24 -60.86 25.57 23.37
N PRO A 25 -60.23 26.16 22.32
CA PRO A 25 -60.29 25.65 20.95
C PRO A 25 -59.62 24.29 20.72
N GLY A 26 -58.76 23.83 21.65
CA GLY A 26 -58.03 22.56 21.58
C GLY A 26 -58.52 21.48 22.55
N ARG A 27 -59.63 21.69 23.27
CA ARG A 27 -60.23 20.73 24.19
C ARG A 27 -61.44 20.04 23.56
N THR A 28 -61.63 18.73 23.83
CA THR A 28 -62.76 17.95 23.29
C THR A 28 -64.09 18.63 23.56
N ARG A 29 -64.91 18.82 22.52
CA ARG A 29 -66.17 19.55 22.60
C ARG A 29 -67.25 18.92 21.75
N LEU A 30 -68.45 18.85 22.34
CA LEU A 30 -69.69 18.43 21.69
C LEU A 30 -70.54 19.66 21.35
N ARG A 31 -71.14 19.64 20.17
CA ARG A 31 -72.06 20.67 19.69
C ARG A 31 -73.36 20.04 19.22
N SER A 32 -74.49 20.58 19.69
CA SER A 32 -75.81 20.23 19.15
C SER A 32 -76.01 20.87 17.78
N ILE A 33 -76.30 20.05 16.78
CA ILE A 33 -76.73 20.46 15.44
C ILE A 33 -78.14 19.97 15.15
N HIS A 34 -78.85 20.69 14.28
CA HIS A 34 -80.22 20.38 13.90
C HIS A 34 -80.22 19.83 12.46
N VAL A 35 -80.47 18.53 12.31
CA VAL A 35 -80.48 17.83 11.03
C VAL A 35 -81.92 17.70 10.54
N PRO A 36 -82.29 18.28 9.38
CA PRO A 36 -83.61 18.05 8.78
C PRO A 36 -83.68 16.63 8.21
N LEU A 37 -84.72 15.87 8.60
CA LEU A 37 -85.00 14.53 8.07
C LEU A 37 -85.85 14.63 6.79
N PRO A 38 -85.77 13.65 5.86
CA PRO A 38 -86.62 13.58 4.68
C PRO A 38 -88.14 13.57 4.96
N SER A 39 -88.54 13.27 6.20
CA SER A 39 -89.92 13.31 6.69
C SER A 39 -90.43 14.72 7.06
N GLY A 40 -89.59 15.76 6.92
CA GLY A 40 -89.92 17.14 7.27
C GLY A 40 -89.75 17.51 8.75
N PHE A 41 -89.36 16.54 9.60
CA PHE A 41 -89.04 16.78 11.01
C PHE A 41 -87.56 17.14 11.19
N VAL A 42 -87.24 17.95 12.21
CA VAL A 42 -85.87 18.31 12.57
C VAL A 42 -85.41 17.46 13.75
N ARG A 43 -84.28 16.76 13.60
CA ARG A 43 -83.64 15.95 14.65
C ARG A 43 -82.42 16.69 15.21
N THR A 44 -82.39 16.91 16.52
CA THR A 44 -81.19 17.42 17.20
C THR A 44 -80.22 16.28 17.45
N VAL A 45 -78.95 16.47 17.09
CA VAL A 45 -77.86 15.49 17.22
C VAL A 45 -76.65 16.18 17.82
N GLN A 46 -75.98 15.53 18.78
CA GLN A 46 -74.70 16.00 19.29
C GLN A 46 -73.57 15.43 18.43
N VAL A 47 -72.67 16.28 17.97
CA VAL A 47 -71.48 15.92 17.18
C VAL A 47 -70.25 16.53 17.81
N TYR A 48 -69.10 15.85 17.72
CA TYR A 48 -67.82 16.41 18.16
C TYR A 48 -67.35 17.47 17.16
N ASP A 49 -67.13 18.70 17.61
CA ASP A 49 -66.53 19.78 16.79
C ASP A 49 -65.05 20.03 17.14
N VAL A 50 -64.58 19.52 18.28
CA VAL A 50 -63.17 19.38 18.65
C VAL A 50 -62.97 18.01 19.29
N VAL A 51 -61.87 17.34 18.95
CA VAL A 51 -61.42 16.05 19.53
C VAL A 51 -59.98 16.21 20.00
N ASN A 52 -59.77 16.14 21.31
CA ASN A 52 -58.44 16.08 21.92
C ASN A 52 -58.16 14.64 22.34
N VAL A 53 -57.25 13.96 21.63
CA VAL A 53 -56.94 12.54 21.91
C VAL A 53 -56.01 12.35 23.11
N GLY A 54 -55.46 13.43 23.67
CA GLY A 54 -54.73 13.40 24.94
C GLY A 54 -55.68 13.33 26.14
N THR A 55 -56.82 14.02 26.10
CA THR A 55 -57.84 13.94 27.16
C THR A 55 -58.84 12.81 26.93
N ASP A 56 -59.16 12.50 25.67
CA ASP A 56 -60.17 11.51 25.28
C ASP A 56 -59.61 10.49 24.26
N PRO A 57 -58.68 9.58 24.65
CA PRO A 57 -57.99 8.67 23.72
C PRO A 57 -58.94 7.79 22.90
N ASN A 58 -60.10 7.44 23.47
CA ASN A 58 -61.13 6.61 22.84
C ASN A 58 -61.73 7.24 21.56
N LEU A 59 -61.54 8.54 21.33
CA LEU A 59 -62.02 9.23 20.12
C LEU A 59 -61.01 9.17 18.95
N ARG A 60 -59.78 8.68 19.18
CA ARG A 60 -58.73 8.55 18.15
C ARG A 60 -59.16 7.62 17.01
N GLU A 61 -59.59 6.40 17.33
CA GLU A 61 -60.03 5.43 16.32
C GLU A 61 -61.29 5.90 15.54
N PRO A 62 -62.36 6.42 16.17
CA PRO A 62 -63.49 6.99 15.44
C PRO A 62 -63.14 8.17 14.52
N ALA A 63 -62.19 9.03 14.91
CA ALA A 63 -61.74 10.14 14.09
C ALA A 63 -60.90 9.65 12.89
N LEU A 64 -59.91 8.78 13.13
CA LEU A 64 -59.05 8.22 12.08
C LEU A 64 -59.75 7.16 11.21
N GLY A 65 -60.87 6.61 11.67
CA GLY A 65 -61.72 5.68 10.92
C GLY A 65 -62.86 6.34 10.13
N GLY A 66 -63.08 7.65 10.27
CA GLY A 66 -64.23 8.33 9.62
C GLY A 66 -65.59 7.84 10.13
N ALA A 67 -65.65 7.45 11.41
CA ALA A 67 -66.86 7.01 12.10
C ALA A 67 -67.44 8.08 13.04
N LEU A 68 -66.65 9.10 13.41
CA LEU A 68 -67.00 10.14 14.39
C LEU A 68 -68.35 10.83 14.16
N HIS A 69 -68.76 11.02 12.90
CA HIS A 69 -70.03 11.64 12.51
C HIS A 69 -70.93 10.72 11.67
N ARG A 70 -70.75 9.41 11.83
CA ARG A 70 -71.56 8.38 11.17
C ARG A 70 -72.62 7.85 12.12
N PHE A 71 -73.87 7.76 11.66
CA PHE A 71 -74.95 7.14 12.41
C PHE A 71 -74.91 5.61 12.30
N GLU A 72 -75.51 4.92 13.28
CA GLU A 72 -75.73 3.46 13.25
C GLU A 72 -76.50 2.99 12.00
N THR A 73 -77.29 3.88 11.38
CA THR A 73 -78.00 3.66 10.11
C THR A 73 -77.11 3.75 8.85
N GLY A 74 -75.83 4.06 9.00
CA GLY A 74 -74.84 4.18 7.92
C GLY A 74 -74.69 5.58 7.31
N GLU A 75 -75.65 6.47 7.56
CA GLU A 75 -75.64 7.88 7.14
C GLU A 75 -74.45 8.64 7.75
N VAL A 76 -73.82 9.54 6.97
CA VAL A 76 -72.66 10.34 7.41
C VAL A 76 -73.01 11.82 7.36
N LEU A 77 -72.77 12.54 8.45
CA LEU A 77 -72.87 13.99 8.49
C LEU A 77 -71.55 14.63 8.07
N ALA A 78 -71.60 15.53 7.09
CA ALA A 78 -70.45 16.35 6.70
C ALA A 78 -70.27 17.51 7.70
N VAL A 79 -69.63 17.24 8.84
CA VAL A 79 -69.31 18.25 9.87
C VAL A 79 -67.79 18.40 9.97
N PRO A 80 -67.23 19.61 9.84
CA PRO A 80 -65.81 19.83 10.10
C PRO A 80 -65.52 19.80 11.60
N PHE A 81 -64.37 19.24 11.97
CA PHE A 81 -63.93 19.15 13.37
C PHE A 81 -62.42 19.39 13.50
N VAL A 82 -61.99 19.87 14.66
CA VAL A 82 -60.56 19.99 14.99
C VAL A 82 -60.08 18.68 15.60
N TYR A 83 -59.00 18.12 15.07
CA TYR A 83 -58.25 17.02 15.69
C TYR A 83 -57.02 17.58 16.40
N HIS A 84 -56.83 17.24 17.66
CA HIS A 84 -55.70 17.70 18.47
C HIS A 84 -55.06 16.53 19.23
N ASP A 85 -53.75 16.34 19.02
CA ASP A 85 -52.90 15.41 19.77
C ASP A 85 -51.81 16.24 20.48
N PRO A 86 -52.00 16.56 21.78
CA PRO A 86 -51.02 17.35 22.54
C PRO A 86 -49.69 16.63 22.72
N GLY A 87 -49.69 15.29 22.76
CA GLY A 87 -48.48 14.47 22.95
C GLY A 87 -47.61 14.45 21.71
N ALA A 88 -48.22 14.34 20.52
CA ALA A 88 -47.52 14.46 19.24
C ALA A 88 -47.21 15.91 18.83
N LYS A 89 -47.71 16.91 19.58
CA LYS A 89 -47.74 18.34 19.22
C LYS A 89 -48.33 18.59 17.82
N LYS A 90 -49.52 18.04 17.56
CA LYS A 90 -50.22 18.16 16.27
C LYS A 90 -51.66 18.63 16.43
N LEU A 91 -52.05 19.66 15.66
CA LEU A 91 -53.42 20.15 15.58
C LEU A 91 -53.79 20.38 14.11
N ALA A 92 -54.93 19.84 13.68
CA ALA A 92 -55.43 19.97 12.31
C ALA A 92 -56.93 20.27 12.29
N LEU A 93 -57.36 21.13 11.36
CA LEU A 93 -58.78 21.30 11.05
C LEU A 93 -59.17 20.31 9.95
N VAL A 94 -60.01 19.33 10.29
CA VAL A 94 -60.46 18.27 9.38
C VAL A 94 -61.72 18.74 8.67
N VAL A 95 -61.59 18.99 7.36
CA VAL A 95 -62.69 19.43 6.50
C VAL A 95 -63.22 18.23 5.70
N PRO A 96 -64.50 17.85 5.80
CA PRO A 96 -65.08 16.77 4.99
C PRO A 96 -64.94 17.07 3.49
N GLU A 97 -64.71 16.05 2.67
CA GLU A 97 -64.50 16.15 1.22
C GLU A 97 -65.56 17.01 0.50
N VAL A 98 -66.84 16.85 0.89
CA VAL A 98 -67.98 17.60 0.34
C VAL A 98 -67.89 19.11 0.62
N LEU A 99 -67.22 19.50 1.71
CA LEU A 99 -67.00 20.88 2.15
C LEU A 99 -65.61 21.44 1.77
N ARG A 100 -64.84 20.75 0.90
CA ARG A 100 -63.54 21.25 0.38
C ARG A 100 -63.63 22.70 -0.14
N HIS A 101 -64.73 23.06 -0.79
CA HIS A 101 -64.95 24.41 -1.30
C HIS A 101 -65.11 25.49 -0.22
N GLU A 102 -65.37 25.12 1.05
CA GLU A 102 -65.41 26.04 2.19
C GLU A 102 -64.11 26.06 3.01
N GLU A 103 -63.06 25.31 2.63
CA GLU A 103 -61.83 25.13 3.42
C GLU A 103 -61.26 26.46 3.96
N LEU A 104 -61.01 27.44 3.08
CA LEU A 104 -60.48 28.75 3.47
C LEU A 104 -61.40 29.53 4.42
N ARG A 105 -62.73 29.38 4.28
CA ARG A 105 -63.73 30.01 5.14
C ARG A 105 -63.77 29.35 6.51
N LEU A 106 -63.63 28.02 6.56
CA LEU A 106 -63.53 27.25 7.80
C LEU A 106 -62.20 27.51 8.52
N ARG A 107 -61.10 27.62 7.78
CA ARG A 107 -59.78 28.00 8.29
C ARG A 107 -59.79 29.39 8.92
N ALA A 108 -60.34 30.39 8.23
CA ALA A 108 -60.47 31.74 8.75
C ALA A 108 -61.26 31.76 10.07
N LYS A 109 -62.39 31.03 10.12
CA LYS A 109 -63.20 30.91 11.34
C LYS A 109 -62.49 30.16 12.48
N HIS A 110 -61.64 29.19 12.18
CA HIS A 110 -60.85 28.49 13.20
C HIS A 110 -59.76 29.41 13.78
N LEU A 111 -59.10 30.21 12.93
CA LEU A 111 -58.13 31.22 13.37
C LEU A 111 -58.79 32.35 14.18
N GLU A 112 -59.98 32.78 13.79
CA GLU A 112 -60.81 33.73 14.55
C GLU A 112 -61.15 33.16 15.94
N ALA A 113 -61.60 31.89 16.02
CA ALA A 113 -61.87 31.21 17.29
C ALA A 113 -60.60 30.94 18.16
N LEU A 114 -59.42 30.84 17.55
CA LEU A 114 -58.13 30.78 18.26
C LEU A 114 -57.72 32.15 18.82
N ALA A 115 -58.01 33.23 18.09
CA ALA A 115 -57.75 34.61 18.52
C ALA A 115 -58.70 35.05 19.65
N ASP A 116 -60.00 34.74 19.53
CA ASP A 116 -61.05 35.07 20.52
C ASP A 116 -60.85 34.36 21.87
N HIS A 117 -60.08 33.26 21.90
CA HIS A 117 -59.80 32.45 23.09
C HIS A 117 -58.29 32.37 23.40
N ALA A 118 -57.55 33.42 23.09
CA ALA A 118 -56.11 33.57 23.37
C ALA A 118 -55.80 33.87 24.86
N ASP A 119 -56.43 33.15 25.79
CA ASP A 119 -56.22 33.28 27.24
C ASP A 119 -54.82 32.77 27.70
N GLN A 120 -54.08 32.12 26.81
CA GLN A 120 -52.76 31.53 27.00
C GLN A 120 -51.89 31.70 25.74
N PRO A 121 -50.55 31.71 25.84
CA PRO A 121 -49.67 31.76 24.67
C PRO A 121 -49.93 30.57 23.73
N ILE A 122 -50.15 30.86 22.44
CA ILE A 122 -50.44 29.84 21.42
C ILE A 122 -49.12 29.26 20.87
N PRO A 123 -48.83 27.96 21.06
CA PRO A 123 -47.63 27.30 20.55
C PRO A 123 -47.51 27.35 19.03
N SER A 124 -46.29 27.22 18.52
CA SER A 124 -45.96 27.17 17.09
C SER A 124 -46.85 26.20 16.31
N TYR A 125 -46.95 24.94 16.77
CA TYR A 125 -47.72 23.88 16.11
C TYR A 125 -49.24 24.15 16.02
N VAL A 126 -49.79 25.00 16.90
CA VAL A 126 -51.20 25.41 16.86
C VAL A 126 -51.40 26.63 15.95
N ARG A 127 -50.41 27.53 15.91
CA ARG A 127 -50.39 28.69 15.00
C ARG A 127 -50.26 28.27 13.54
N GLU A 128 -49.49 27.22 13.29
CA GLU A 128 -49.23 26.62 11.98
C GLU A 128 -50.25 25.51 11.61
N ALA A 129 -51.29 25.33 12.43
CA ALA A 129 -52.32 24.31 12.24
C ALA A 129 -52.87 24.34 10.81
N THR A 130 -52.75 23.20 10.14
CA THR A 130 -53.07 23.04 8.73
C THR A 130 -54.48 22.45 8.57
N CYS A 131 -55.16 22.84 7.51
CA CYS A 131 -56.44 22.23 7.13
C CYS A 131 -56.15 20.96 6.33
N VAL A 132 -56.81 19.86 6.68
CA VAL A 132 -56.68 18.57 6.01
C VAL A 132 -58.04 18.15 5.47
N ILE A 133 -58.07 17.66 4.25
CA ILE A 133 -59.30 17.32 3.54
C ILE A 133 -59.58 15.83 3.76
N GLY A 134 -60.61 15.56 4.55
CA GLY A 134 -61.02 14.22 4.93
C GLY A 134 -60.00 13.47 5.80
N VAL A 135 -60.26 12.17 5.95
CA VAL A 135 -59.57 11.32 6.93
C VAL A 135 -58.24 10.78 6.39
N SER A 136 -58.11 10.61 5.07
CA SER A 136 -56.86 10.15 4.44
C SER A 136 -55.73 11.17 4.60
N GLU A 137 -56.00 12.45 4.38
CA GLU A 137 -55.00 13.51 4.60
C GLU A 137 -54.68 13.72 6.08
N LEU A 138 -55.66 13.53 6.98
CA LEU A 138 -55.41 13.54 8.43
C LEU A 138 -54.39 12.45 8.83
N ARG A 139 -54.50 11.22 8.30
CA ARG A 139 -53.51 10.16 8.57
C ARG A 139 -52.12 10.54 8.08
N ALA A 140 -52.02 10.97 6.82
CA ALA A 140 -50.75 11.40 6.23
C ALA A 140 -50.12 12.59 6.99
N TYR A 141 -50.93 13.53 7.52
CA TYR A 141 -50.45 14.62 8.37
C TYR A 141 -49.91 14.12 9.72
N LEU A 142 -50.55 13.11 10.32
CA LEU A 142 -50.08 12.51 11.57
C LEU A 142 -48.80 11.67 11.40
N GLU A 143 -48.57 11.10 10.22
CA GLU A 143 -47.37 10.31 9.88
C GLU A 143 -46.12 11.16 9.56
N ARG A 144 -46.27 12.41 9.10
CA ARG A 144 -45.13 13.30 8.80
C ARG A 144 -44.29 13.60 10.06
N PRO A 145 -42.94 13.49 10.05
CA PRO A 145 -42.12 13.98 11.16
C PRO A 145 -42.29 15.49 11.34
N ASN A 146 -42.16 15.99 12.58
CA ASN A 146 -42.33 17.43 12.86
C ASN A 146 -41.18 18.23 12.22
N THR A 147 -41.52 19.25 11.43
CA THR A 147 -40.61 19.95 10.50
C THR A 147 -39.36 20.54 11.15
N THR A 148 -39.42 20.86 12.44
CA THR A 148 -38.28 21.38 13.22
C THR A 148 -37.13 20.39 13.38
N ALA A 149 -37.40 19.08 13.44
CA ALA A 149 -36.34 18.07 13.53
C ALA A 149 -35.59 17.90 12.20
N ALA A 150 -36.33 17.79 11.10
CA ALA A 150 -35.76 17.62 9.76
C ALA A 150 -34.92 18.83 9.31
N LEU A 151 -35.25 20.04 9.74
CA LEU A 151 -34.43 21.23 9.49
C LEU A 151 -33.10 21.22 10.27
N GLY A 152 -33.05 20.58 11.44
CA GLY A 152 -31.80 20.38 12.19
C GLY A 152 -30.87 19.40 11.46
N GLU A 153 -31.38 18.23 11.10
CA GLU A 153 -30.63 17.19 10.36
C GLU A 153 -30.07 17.71 9.03
N ILE A 154 -30.84 18.49 8.27
CA ILE A 154 -30.38 19.09 7.00
C ILE A 154 -29.23 20.09 7.23
N VAL A 155 -29.27 20.88 8.32
CA VAL A 155 -28.21 21.85 8.64
C VAL A 155 -26.93 21.16 9.13
N GLU A 156 -27.04 20.05 9.87
CA GLU A 156 -25.88 19.24 10.24
C GLU A 156 -25.26 18.54 9.02
N LEU A 157 -26.06 17.92 8.16
CA LEU A 157 -25.59 17.32 6.92
C LEU A 157 -24.94 18.34 5.98
N GLN A 158 -25.46 19.58 5.91
CA GLN A 158 -24.81 20.65 5.15
C GLN A 158 -23.42 21.01 5.70
N LYS A 159 -23.25 21.08 7.03
CA LYS A 159 -21.94 21.30 7.65
C LYS A 159 -20.96 20.15 7.37
N GLU A 160 -21.45 18.92 7.46
CA GLU A 160 -20.66 17.70 7.20
C GLU A 160 -20.24 17.59 5.73
N ILE A 161 -21.11 18.04 4.79
CA ILE A 161 -20.76 18.16 3.37
C ILE A 161 -19.68 19.22 3.17
N THR A 162 -19.84 20.43 3.71
CA THR A 162 -18.84 21.49 3.53
C THR A 162 -17.46 21.15 4.12
N THR A 163 -17.41 20.40 5.23
CA THR A 163 -16.13 19.92 5.79
C THR A 163 -15.52 18.81 4.94
N ARG A 164 -16.32 17.91 4.36
CA ARG A 164 -15.83 16.91 3.39
C ARG A 164 -15.35 17.54 2.09
N GLU A 165 -16.02 18.57 1.58
CA GLU A 165 -15.61 19.31 0.38
C GLU A 165 -14.24 19.95 0.59
N ALA A 166 -14.02 20.64 1.71
CA ALA A 166 -12.71 21.19 2.07
C ALA A 166 -11.62 20.10 2.20
N GLN A 167 -11.91 18.97 2.87
CA GLN A 167 -10.97 17.84 2.98
C GLN A 167 -10.62 17.20 1.64
N LEU A 168 -11.57 17.16 0.69
CA LEU A 168 -11.34 16.64 -0.66
C LEU A 168 -10.51 17.61 -1.50
N GLU A 169 -10.67 18.93 -1.31
CA GLU A 169 -9.86 19.96 -1.95
C GLU A 169 -8.39 19.88 -1.50
N THR A 170 -8.13 19.81 -0.18
CA THR A 170 -6.77 19.59 0.36
C THR A 170 -6.14 18.30 -0.17
N ARG A 171 -6.88 17.18 -0.13
CA ARG A 171 -6.38 15.90 -0.68
C ARG A 171 -6.16 15.94 -2.19
N GLY A 172 -6.90 16.78 -2.92
CA GLY A 172 -6.67 17.02 -4.35
C GLY A 172 -5.30 17.66 -4.59
N GLN A 173 -4.99 18.71 -3.83
CA GLN A 173 -3.71 19.41 -3.87
C GLN A 173 -2.54 18.48 -3.47
N ASP A 174 -2.71 17.66 -2.42
CA ASP A 174 -1.71 16.65 -2.02
C ASP A 174 -1.42 15.64 -3.15
N ILE A 175 -2.46 15.17 -3.84
CA ILE A 175 -2.34 14.23 -4.96
C ILE A 175 -1.64 14.89 -6.15
N GLU A 176 -1.91 16.16 -6.44
CA GLU A 176 -1.25 16.92 -7.50
C GLU A 176 0.26 17.05 -7.21
N ILE A 177 0.63 17.49 -6.01
CA ILE A 177 2.03 17.58 -5.53
C ILE A 177 2.73 16.21 -5.61
N GLN A 178 2.05 15.13 -5.19
CA GLN A 178 2.59 13.77 -5.29
C GLN A 178 2.76 13.33 -6.75
N SER A 179 1.87 13.72 -7.66
CA SER A 179 1.96 13.39 -9.09
C SER A 179 3.14 14.09 -9.78
N GLU A 180 3.44 15.34 -9.39
CA GLU A 180 4.63 16.07 -9.82
C GLU A 180 5.91 15.44 -9.25
N ALA A 181 5.92 15.09 -7.96
CA ALA A 181 7.05 14.41 -7.34
C ALA A 181 7.33 13.03 -7.97
N LEU A 182 6.29 12.30 -8.38
CA LEU A 182 6.41 11.02 -9.09
C LEU A 182 6.94 11.20 -10.51
N THR A 183 6.42 12.16 -11.30
CA THR A 183 6.95 12.42 -12.66
C THR A 183 8.41 12.89 -12.61
N GLN A 184 8.80 13.75 -11.66
CA GLN A 184 10.20 14.10 -11.41
C GLN A 184 11.08 12.91 -10.98
N ARG A 185 10.50 11.89 -10.32
CA ARG A 185 11.19 10.65 -9.95
C ARG A 185 11.34 9.72 -11.15
N GLU A 186 10.31 9.59 -11.98
CA GLU A 186 10.36 8.81 -13.23
C GLU A 186 11.39 9.36 -14.20
N ALA A 187 11.43 10.69 -14.40
CA ALA A 187 12.45 11.34 -15.23
C ALA A 187 13.88 11.03 -14.74
N ARG A 188 14.13 11.11 -13.42
CA ARG A 188 15.43 10.73 -12.81
C ARG A 188 15.77 9.25 -12.99
N LEU A 189 14.78 8.36 -12.91
CA LEU A 189 14.98 6.93 -13.15
C LEU A 189 15.28 6.65 -14.63
N HIS A 190 14.62 7.36 -15.55
CA HIS A 190 14.89 7.24 -16.99
C HIS A 190 16.31 7.68 -17.34
N GLN A 191 16.72 8.86 -16.87
CA GLN A 191 18.08 9.37 -17.05
C GLN A 191 19.14 8.41 -16.46
N ARG A 192 18.85 7.80 -15.30
CA ARG A 192 19.74 6.80 -14.70
C ARG A 192 19.79 5.49 -15.49
N ALA A 193 18.69 5.06 -16.09
CA ALA A 193 18.66 3.90 -16.99
C ALA A 193 19.51 4.15 -18.24
N GLU A 194 19.43 5.34 -18.85
CA GLU A 194 20.30 5.73 -19.97
C GLU A 194 21.79 5.78 -19.59
N GLN A 195 22.12 6.24 -18.38
CA GLN A 195 23.50 6.20 -17.90
C GLN A 195 24.02 4.77 -17.67
N VAL A 196 23.15 3.85 -17.24
CA VAL A 196 23.48 2.43 -17.08
C VAL A 196 23.70 1.78 -18.43
N THR A 197 22.81 1.96 -19.42
CA THR A 197 23.00 1.37 -20.75
C THR A 197 24.24 1.88 -21.46
N ARG A 198 24.56 3.19 -21.35
CA ARG A 198 25.84 3.74 -21.86
C ARG A 198 27.05 3.06 -21.21
N ARG A 199 27.05 2.86 -19.89
CA ARG A 199 28.13 2.13 -19.19
C ARG A 199 28.21 0.65 -19.55
N GLU A 200 27.08 0.00 -19.80
CA GLU A 200 27.07 -1.39 -20.26
C GLU A 200 27.65 -1.53 -21.67
N ASP A 201 27.40 -0.56 -22.55
CA ASP A 201 27.98 -0.51 -23.90
C ASP A 201 29.50 -0.16 -23.85
N GLU A 202 29.92 0.79 -22.99
CA GLU A 202 31.33 1.07 -22.72
C GLU A 202 32.08 -0.17 -22.21
N LEU A 203 31.52 -0.87 -21.22
CA LEU A 203 32.11 -2.10 -20.66
C LEU A 203 32.15 -3.25 -21.68
N ARG A 204 31.19 -3.31 -22.62
CA ARG A 204 31.22 -4.28 -23.71
C ARG A 204 32.37 -4.00 -24.67
N ALA A 205 32.57 -2.74 -25.05
CA ALA A 205 33.70 -2.34 -25.90
C ALA A 205 35.06 -2.65 -25.24
N TYR A 206 35.23 -2.34 -23.95
CA TYR A 206 36.44 -2.75 -23.21
C TYR A 206 36.62 -4.27 -23.13
N GLY A 207 35.52 -5.04 -23.05
CA GLY A 207 35.56 -6.51 -23.13
C GLY A 207 36.11 -7.00 -24.47
N GLU A 208 35.61 -6.45 -25.58
CA GLU A 208 36.06 -6.76 -26.95
C GLU A 208 37.55 -6.40 -27.16
N GLU A 209 38.01 -5.26 -26.62
CA GLU A 209 39.43 -4.89 -26.61
C GLU A 209 40.32 -5.86 -25.82
N ILE A 210 39.86 -6.33 -24.65
CA ILE A 210 40.59 -7.31 -23.85
C ILE A 210 40.67 -8.67 -24.54
N GLU A 211 39.58 -9.14 -25.17
CA GLU A 211 39.59 -10.39 -25.95
C GLU A 211 40.54 -10.30 -27.15
N ALA A 212 40.55 -9.17 -27.87
CA ALA A 212 41.50 -8.93 -28.95
C ALA A 212 42.96 -8.94 -28.45
N ALA A 213 43.24 -8.28 -27.32
CA ALA A 213 44.57 -8.27 -26.72
C ALA A 213 45.02 -9.67 -26.25
N GLN A 214 44.11 -10.49 -25.73
CA GLN A 214 44.39 -11.88 -25.36
C GLN A 214 44.68 -12.77 -26.58
N ALA A 215 43.96 -12.59 -27.69
CA ALA A 215 44.25 -13.29 -28.94
C ALA A 215 45.65 -12.94 -29.48
N ASP A 216 46.03 -11.66 -29.44
CA ASP A 216 47.37 -11.18 -29.83
C ASP A 216 48.49 -11.75 -28.95
N VAL A 217 48.26 -11.88 -27.64
CA VAL A 217 49.20 -12.54 -26.71
C VAL A 217 49.33 -14.02 -27.04
N ALA A 218 48.22 -14.74 -27.25
CA ALA A 218 48.25 -16.16 -27.61
C ALA A 218 49.00 -16.43 -28.93
N MET A 219 48.85 -15.55 -29.93
CA MET A 219 49.63 -15.60 -31.17
C MET A 219 51.14 -15.43 -30.93
N ARG A 220 51.54 -14.51 -30.04
CA ARG A 220 52.95 -14.31 -29.66
C ARG A 220 53.51 -15.50 -28.88
N GLU A 221 52.73 -16.11 -27.99
CA GLU A 221 53.13 -17.33 -27.28
C GLU A 221 53.35 -18.50 -28.26
N GLN A 222 52.45 -18.69 -29.24
CA GLN A 222 52.62 -19.69 -30.28
C GLN A 222 53.86 -19.44 -31.16
N GLU A 223 54.14 -18.17 -31.50
CA GLU A 223 55.37 -17.82 -32.21
C GLU A 223 56.62 -18.14 -31.37
N LEU A 224 56.61 -17.79 -30.07
CA LEU A 224 57.70 -18.08 -29.15
C LEU A 224 57.96 -19.58 -28.98
N GLU A 225 56.93 -20.42 -28.83
CA GLU A 225 57.14 -21.88 -28.74
C GLU A 225 57.74 -22.42 -30.05
N SER A 226 57.29 -21.95 -31.22
CA SER A 226 57.89 -22.34 -32.51
C SER A 226 59.37 -21.94 -32.62
N ARG A 227 59.75 -20.78 -32.07
CA ARG A 227 61.15 -20.34 -31.96
C ARG A 227 61.92 -21.24 -30.99
N PHE A 228 61.36 -21.59 -29.83
CA PHE A 228 61.98 -22.53 -28.88
C PHE A 228 62.17 -23.93 -29.47
N GLU A 229 61.21 -24.46 -30.23
CA GLU A 229 61.39 -25.72 -30.97
C GLU A 229 62.52 -25.62 -31.99
N SER A 230 62.62 -24.53 -32.75
CA SER A 230 63.72 -24.31 -33.70
C SER A 230 65.09 -24.23 -33.01
N LEU A 231 65.15 -23.64 -31.81
CA LEU A 231 66.36 -23.58 -30.99
C LEU A 231 66.75 -24.95 -30.45
N ARG A 232 65.80 -25.74 -29.93
CA ARG A 232 66.04 -27.14 -29.49
C ARG A 232 66.55 -28.00 -30.64
N GLN A 233 66.01 -27.85 -31.85
CA GLN A 233 66.52 -28.55 -33.04
C GLN A 233 67.96 -28.14 -33.35
N ARG A 234 68.27 -26.85 -33.30
CA ARG A 234 69.64 -26.32 -33.54
C ARG A 234 70.64 -26.74 -32.47
N GLU A 235 70.23 -26.81 -31.20
CA GLU A 235 71.05 -27.37 -30.11
C GLU A 235 71.31 -28.87 -30.33
N ALA A 236 70.31 -29.64 -30.76
CA ALA A 236 70.48 -31.06 -31.10
C ALA A 236 71.42 -31.25 -32.31
N GLU A 237 71.35 -30.40 -33.33
CA GLU A 237 72.30 -30.39 -34.46
C GLU A 237 73.73 -30.03 -34.02
N LEU A 238 73.89 -29.05 -33.13
CA LEU A 238 75.19 -28.67 -32.59
C LEU A 238 75.78 -29.79 -31.72
N ALA A 239 74.98 -30.42 -30.86
CA ALA A 239 75.39 -31.58 -30.06
C ALA A 239 75.78 -32.78 -30.95
N ALA A 240 75.04 -33.04 -32.04
CA ALA A 240 75.40 -34.05 -33.02
C ALA A 240 76.70 -33.73 -33.78
N ARG A 241 77.00 -32.43 -33.96
CA ARG A 241 78.22 -31.95 -34.60
C ARG A 241 79.44 -32.01 -33.66
N GLU A 242 79.26 -31.78 -32.36
CA GLU A 242 80.28 -32.01 -31.34
C GLU A 242 80.53 -33.50 -31.09
N ALA A 243 79.51 -34.35 -31.22
CA ALA A 243 79.64 -35.81 -31.17
C ALA A 243 80.34 -36.43 -32.41
N SER A 244 80.68 -35.62 -33.43
CA SER A 244 81.43 -36.05 -34.61
C SER A 244 82.93 -35.77 -34.42
N PRO A 245 83.78 -36.80 -34.23
CA PRO A 245 85.18 -36.58 -33.91
C PRO A 245 85.97 -36.08 -35.14
N ALA A 246 86.20 -34.77 -35.19
CA ALA A 246 87.15 -34.16 -36.10
C ALA A 246 88.58 -34.63 -35.76
N ALA A 247 89.06 -35.64 -36.49
CA ALA A 247 90.42 -36.14 -36.38
C ALA A 247 91.42 -35.08 -36.87
N LEU A 248 92.04 -34.35 -35.95
CA LEU A 248 93.21 -33.53 -36.21
C LEU A 248 94.45 -34.41 -36.41
N PRO A 249 95.26 -34.10 -37.43
CA PRO A 249 96.70 -34.12 -37.21
C PRO A 249 97.41 -32.89 -37.80
N GLY A 250 98.39 -32.37 -37.05
CA GLY A 250 99.57 -31.75 -37.66
C GLY A 250 99.81 -30.25 -37.42
N GLU A 251 100.72 -29.97 -36.49
CA GLU A 251 101.95 -29.20 -36.78
C GLU A 251 101.83 -27.79 -37.42
N LYS A 252 102.02 -26.71 -36.63
CA LYS A 252 103.32 -25.98 -36.54
C LYS A 252 103.29 -24.63 -35.82
N THR A 253 104.26 -24.49 -34.91
CA THR A 253 105.07 -23.29 -34.59
C THR A 253 104.71 -21.92 -35.19
N GLY A 254 104.55 -20.90 -34.34
CA GLY A 254 104.59 -19.49 -34.76
C GLY A 254 104.44 -18.50 -33.60
N VAL A 255 105.55 -18.01 -33.04
CA VAL A 255 105.55 -16.99 -31.96
C VAL A 255 105.67 -15.59 -32.54
N THR A 256 104.70 -14.73 -32.25
CA THR A 256 104.80 -13.25 -32.27
C THR A 256 103.95 -12.70 -31.12
N LYS A 257 104.55 -12.28 -30.01
CA LYS A 257 104.97 -10.88 -29.69
C LYS A 257 103.82 -9.94 -29.28
N THR A 258 103.82 -9.60 -27.98
CA THR A 258 103.79 -8.23 -27.37
C THR A 258 102.80 -7.20 -27.92
N ALA A 259 101.94 -6.55 -27.13
CA ALA A 259 102.20 -5.83 -25.86
C ALA A 259 100.91 -5.85 -24.97
N SER A 260 100.88 -5.85 -23.62
CA SER A 260 101.22 -4.79 -22.62
C SER A 260 100.73 -3.38 -23.00
N SER A 261 100.07 -2.59 -22.15
CA SER A 261 99.85 -2.58 -20.68
C SER A 261 98.35 -2.33 -20.35
N GLY A 262 97.79 -2.18 -19.14
CA GLY A 262 98.28 -1.54 -17.90
C GLY A 262 98.31 0.00 -18.04
N VAL A 263 97.84 0.85 -17.13
CA VAL A 263 97.23 0.72 -15.78
C VAL A 263 96.44 2.04 -15.51
N SER A 264 95.45 1.98 -14.61
CA SER A 264 94.87 3.08 -13.78
C SER A 264 94.13 4.30 -14.36
N ASP A 265 93.03 4.59 -13.65
CA ASP A 265 92.57 5.88 -13.08
C ASP A 265 92.05 7.05 -13.94
N ASP A 266 91.05 7.66 -13.30
CA ASP A 266 90.48 9.01 -13.39
C ASP A 266 89.93 9.56 -14.72
N ASP A 267 88.61 9.78 -14.66
CA ASP A 267 87.86 10.91 -15.22
C ASP A 267 88.65 11.99 -15.97
N VAL A 268 88.29 12.23 -17.24
CA VAL A 268 87.84 13.55 -17.74
C VAL A 268 87.34 13.41 -19.20
N VAL A 269 86.04 13.66 -19.36
CA VAL A 269 85.34 14.45 -20.40
C VAL A 269 85.96 14.57 -21.82
N GLN A 270 85.08 14.37 -22.81
CA GLN A 270 84.94 15.12 -24.09
C GLN A 270 85.59 14.65 -25.40
N ILE A 271 84.94 15.11 -26.48
CA ILE A 271 85.39 15.29 -27.89
C ILE A 271 85.20 14.02 -28.76
N VAL A 272 84.05 13.95 -29.45
CA VAL A 272 83.83 14.39 -30.86
C VAL A 272 84.40 13.32 -31.80
N ASP A 273 83.57 12.50 -32.45
CA ASP A 273 82.82 12.78 -33.69
C ASP A 273 83.75 12.84 -34.92
N ASP A 274 83.16 12.86 -36.11
CA ASP A 274 83.79 12.98 -37.44
C ASP A 274 84.13 11.66 -38.19
N LEU A 275 83.69 11.45 -39.45
CA LEU A 275 82.71 12.20 -40.26
C LEU A 275 82.38 11.42 -41.57
N VAL A 276 81.32 11.85 -42.28
CA VAL A 276 80.96 11.60 -43.71
C VAL A 276 80.28 10.23 -44.00
N GLU A 277 79.11 10.13 -44.67
CA GLU A 277 78.46 11.01 -45.68
C GLU A 277 76.90 11.02 -45.59
N GLU A 278 76.27 12.20 -45.71
CA GLU A 278 74.96 12.58 -46.36
C GLU A 278 73.64 11.75 -46.12
N ASP A 279 72.43 12.31 -45.99
CA ASP A 279 71.94 13.70 -45.82
C ASP A 279 70.45 13.76 -45.32
N LEU A 280 70.16 14.66 -44.36
CA LEU A 280 69.02 15.62 -44.16
C LEU A 280 67.63 15.38 -44.84
N GLU A 281 66.43 15.74 -44.33
CA GLU A 281 65.87 16.46 -43.15
C GLU A 281 64.30 16.41 -43.21
N PRO A 282 63.45 17.14 -42.42
CA PRO A 282 63.45 17.61 -41.00
C PRO A 282 62.13 17.22 -40.24
N ALA A 283 62.09 17.07 -38.88
CA ALA A 283 61.71 18.02 -37.79
C ALA A 283 60.24 18.55 -37.81
N GLU A 284 59.49 18.82 -36.71
CA GLU A 284 59.69 19.12 -35.25
C GLU A 284 58.55 18.44 -34.40
N ALA A 285 58.59 18.14 -33.09
CA ALA A 285 58.88 18.90 -31.83
C ALA A 285 57.78 19.93 -31.43
N LEU A 286 57.38 20.17 -30.16
CA LEU A 286 57.59 19.52 -28.84
C LEU A 286 56.64 20.12 -27.74
N ALA A 287 56.38 19.42 -26.60
CA ALA A 287 55.75 19.91 -25.34
C ALA A 287 54.24 20.34 -25.41
N GLU A 288 53.46 20.53 -24.34
CA GLU A 288 53.70 20.69 -22.89
C GLU A 288 52.74 19.82 -22.02
N ALA A 289 53.09 19.65 -20.74
CA ALA A 289 52.18 19.17 -19.69
C ALA A 289 52.42 20.00 -18.41
N ASP A 290 51.53 20.95 -18.13
CA ASP A 290 51.34 21.62 -16.83
C ASP A 290 49.96 22.31 -16.81
N ASP A 291 49.53 22.76 -15.64
CA ASP A 291 48.28 23.50 -15.34
C ASP A 291 46.92 22.80 -15.60
N VAL A 292 46.46 22.03 -14.59
CA VAL A 292 45.03 21.91 -14.26
C VAL A 292 44.82 22.17 -12.75
N VAL A 293 45.10 23.41 -12.35
CA VAL A 293 44.57 24.06 -11.14
C VAL A 293 44.13 25.48 -11.56
N GLU A 294 43.08 26.03 -10.97
CA GLU A 294 42.45 27.32 -11.32
C GLU A 294 41.79 27.44 -12.72
N ARG A 295 40.49 27.12 -12.82
CA ARG A 295 39.43 28.16 -12.73
C ARG A 295 38.02 27.58 -12.79
N VAL A 296 37.25 27.88 -11.75
CA VAL A 296 35.79 27.99 -11.81
C VAL A 296 35.48 29.45 -12.20
N GLU A 297 34.29 29.71 -12.77
CA GLU A 297 33.74 31.03 -13.15
C GLU A 297 34.43 31.74 -14.35
N ASP A 298 33.76 31.78 -15.51
CA ASP A 298 33.07 33.01 -15.92
C ASP A 298 32.03 32.84 -17.08
N HIS A 299 30.87 33.49 -16.88
CA HIS A 299 29.92 34.12 -17.82
C HIS A 299 29.44 33.46 -19.16
N VAL A 300 28.15 33.05 -19.14
CA VAL A 300 26.96 33.74 -19.74
C VAL A 300 26.88 34.08 -21.25
N GLU A 301 25.68 33.83 -21.83
CA GLU A 301 25.15 34.29 -23.15
C GLU A 301 25.85 33.67 -24.41
N ASP A 302 25.21 33.39 -25.56
CA ASP A 302 23.90 33.80 -26.10
C ASP A 302 23.47 32.91 -27.30
N HIS A 303 22.17 32.89 -27.66
CA HIS A 303 21.53 32.80 -29.02
C HIS A 303 22.05 31.82 -30.14
N VAL A 304 21.30 31.34 -31.15
CA VAL A 304 19.86 31.09 -31.46
C VAL A 304 19.80 30.39 -32.86
N GLU A 305 18.67 29.72 -33.18
CA GLU A 305 18.18 29.33 -34.55
C GLU A 305 18.71 28.10 -35.35
N ASP A 306 17.75 27.57 -36.14
CA ASP A 306 17.75 26.56 -37.22
C ASP A 306 18.16 25.09 -36.88
N ASP A 307 17.45 24.03 -37.32
CA ASP A 307 16.49 23.89 -38.43
C ASP A 307 15.07 23.38 -38.03
N VAL A 308 14.06 23.76 -38.82
CA VAL A 308 12.67 23.24 -38.76
C VAL A 308 12.25 22.72 -40.14
N GLU A 309 11.99 21.41 -40.29
CA GLU A 309 11.28 20.87 -41.47
C GLU A 309 9.87 20.36 -41.12
N SER A 310 8.90 21.21 -41.43
CA SER A 310 7.53 20.92 -41.92
C SER A 310 6.85 19.58 -41.57
N VAL A 311 5.71 19.69 -40.87
CA VAL A 311 4.58 18.75 -41.01
C VAL A 311 3.33 19.58 -41.38
N GLU A 312 2.83 19.40 -42.60
CA GLU A 312 1.57 19.99 -43.07
C GLU A 312 0.36 19.07 -42.77
N ASP A 313 -0.84 19.63 -42.94
CA ASP A 313 -2.18 18.99 -42.96
C ASP A 313 -2.85 18.59 -41.62
N LEU A 314 -3.45 19.59 -40.96
CA LEU A 314 -4.74 19.45 -40.28
C LEU A 314 -5.69 20.59 -40.70
N GLU A 315 -6.91 20.25 -41.12
CA GLU A 315 -7.96 21.21 -41.52
C GLU A 315 -8.63 21.90 -40.32
N PRO A 316 -9.17 23.13 -40.48
CA PRO A 316 -9.54 24.00 -39.36
C PRO A 316 -10.99 23.81 -38.86
N LEU A 317 -11.22 24.17 -37.60
CA LEU A 317 -12.54 24.50 -37.05
C LEU A 317 -12.61 25.99 -36.71
N GLU A 318 -13.61 26.67 -37.26
CA GLU A 318 -13.81 28.11 -37.10
C GLU A 318 -14.31 28.47 -35.70
N THR A 319 -13.65 29.42 -35.03
CA THR A 319 -14.21 30.16 -33.89
C THR A 319 -14.40 31.62 -34.30
N ASN A 320 -15.60 32.15 -34.04
CA ASN A 320 -16.04 33.46 -34.52
C ASN A 320 -15.88 34.51 -33.39
N PRO A 321 -15.24 35.67 -33.61
CA PRO A 321 -14.90 36.61 -32.54
C PRO A 321 -15.97 37.67 -32.26
N GLY A 322 -16.16 37.97 -30.98
CA GLY A 322 -17.06 38.98 -30.41
C GLY A 322 -17.59 38.46 -29.06
N GLU A 323 -17.54 39.18 -27.95
CA GLU A 323 -17.29 40.61 -27.72
C GLU A 323 -16.16 40.84 -26.69
N ALA A 324 -15.69 42.09 -26.57
CA ALA A 324 -14.68 42.49 -25.59
C ALA A 324 -15.11 43.79 -24.87
N ALA A 325 -14.52 44.02 -23.69
CA ALA A 325 -14.62 45.18 -22.80
C ALA A 325 -15.81 45.22 -21.82
N GLU A 326 -15.59 45.95 -20.71
CA GLU A 326 -16.37 45.99 -19.45
C GLU A 326 -16.19 44.70 -18.61
N ASP A 327 -15.57 44.66 -17.41
CA ASP A 327 -15.11 45.74 -16.51
C ASP A 327 -13.80 45.36 -15.79
N LEU A 328 -12.80 46.26 -15.77
CA LEU A 328 -11.61 46.13 -14.91
C LEU A 328 -11.00 47.51 -14.59
N GLU A 329 -11.75 48.37 -13.89
CA GLU A 329 -11.21 49.45 -13.03
C GLU A 329 -12.34 50.16 -12.27
N SER A 330 -12.61 49.78 -11.01
CA SER A 330 -13.27 50.65 -10.02
C SER A 330 -13.14 50.12 -8.58
N ALA A 331 -12.27 50.76 -7.80
CA ALA A 331 -12.21 50.81 -6.31
C ALA A 331 -12.07 49.46 -5.55
N VAL A 332 -11.11 49.26 -4.64
CA VAL A 332 -10.18 50.17 -3.94
C VAL A 332 -10.86 51.39 -3.30
N GLN A 333 -11.91 51.15 -2.50
CA GLN A 333 -12.20 51.97 -1.32
C GLN A 333 -13.23 51.30 -0.41
N LEU A 334 -12.80 50.79 0.75
CA LEU A 334 -13.31 51.13 2.09
C LEU A 334 -12.78 50.13 3.14
N VAL A 335 -11.80 50.58 3.92
CA VAL A 335 -11.51 50.03 5.24
C VAL A 335 -12.39 50.78 6.24
N ALA A 336 -13.25 50.05 6.97
CA ALA A 336 -13.67 50.29 8.37
C ALA A 336 -15.07 49.69 8.62
N GLU A 337 -15.13 48.60 9.38
CA GLU A 337 -16.01 48.38 10.56
C GLU A 337 -15.92 46.90 10.98
N ALA A 338 -15.33 46.66 12.15
CA ALA A 338 -15.22 45.32 12.74
C ALA A 338 -16.31 45.13 13.81
N PRO A 339 -17.05 44.02 13.82
CA PRO A 339 -17.77 43.55 14.99
C PRO A 339 -16.86 42.64 15.84
N THR A 340 -16.72 42.97 17.12
CA THR A 340 -16.05 42.14 18.13
C THR A 340 -16.87 40.87 18.41
N LEU A 341 -16.20 39.71 18.50
CA LEU A 341 -16.76 38.48 19.05
C LEU A 341 -15.80 37.86 20.08
N ASP A 342 -16.39 37.27 21.10
CA ASP A 342 -15.75 36.82 22.34
C ASP A 342 -14.86 35.57 22.17
N PRO A 343 -13.87 35.33 23.06
CA PRO A 343 -13.04 34.14 23.01
C PRO A 343 -13.82 32.88 23.40
N ILE A 344 -13.54 31.77 22.71
CA ILE A 344 -13.96 30.42 23.08
C ILE A 344 -12.70 29.64 23.44
N GLU A 345 -12.71 29.02 24.62
CA GLU A 345 -11.63 28.16 25.13
C GLU A 345 -11.67 26.77 24.46
N ASP A 346 -10.48 26.21 24.27
CA ASP A 346 -10.10 24.79 24.16
C ASP A 346 -10.80 23.87 23.14
N VAL A 347 -10.10 23.60 22.02
CA VAL A 347 -9.62 22.23 21.66
C VAL A 347 -8.29 22.37 20.90
N GLU A 348 -7.23 21.72 21.37
CA GLU A 348 -5.96 21.54 20.63
C GLU A 348 -5.98 20.23 19.84
N GLU A 349 -5.74 20.25 18.52
CA GLU A 349 -5.16 19.10 17.80
C GLU A 349 -4.36 19.53 16.55
N ILE A 350 -3.04 19.68 16.78
CA ILE A 350 -1.90 19.45 15.86
C ILE A 350 -2.10 19.69 14.35
N VAL A 351 -1.58 20.84 13.91
CA VAL A 351 -0.87 21.06 12.62
C VAL A 351 0.60 21.38 13.04
N ASP A 352 1.68 21.01 12.35
CA ASP A 352 2.14 21.50 11.05
C ASP A 352 3.29 20.63 10.50
N ASP A 353 3.49 20.67 9.17
CA ASP A 353 4.75 20.31 8.51
C ASP A 353 5.35 21.55 7.79
N VAL A 354 6.01 22.39 8.58
CA VAL A 354 7.18 23.25 8.27
C VAL A 354 7.19 24.12 6.99
N GLU A 355 7.14 25.45 7.20
CA GLU A 355 8.08 26.38 6.54
C GLU A 355 8.96 27.10 7.57
N GLU A 356 10.11 27.62 7.12
CA GLU A 356 11.25 28.02 7.95
C GLU A 356 11.53 29.52 7.79
N LEU A 357 11.48 30.31 8.87
CA LEU A 357 12.55 31.22 9.36
C LEU A 357 12.08 32.23 10.44
N GLU A 358 12.64 32.06 11.63
CA GLU A 358 12.98 33.03 12.71
C GLU A 358 12.22 34.37 12.87
N GLU A 359 11.55 34.54 14.03
CA GLU A 359 12.02 35.51 15.05
C GLU A 359 11.48 35.18 16.47
N VAL A 360 12.00 35.87 17.49
CA VAL A 360 12.07 35.42 18.90
C VAL A 360 10.95 35.98 19.78
N GLU A 361 10.35 35.18 20.68
CA GLU A 361 10.07 35.61 22.06
C GLU A 361 9.80 34.42 23.01
N ALA A 362 9.91 34.64 24.33
CA ALA A 362 10.21 33.60 25.33
C ALA A 362 9.06 33.29 26.30
N ILE A 363 8.97 32.04 26.77
CA ILE A 363 8.27 31.68 28.03
C ILE A 363 9.14 30.74 28.89
N GLU A 364 9.69 31.36 29.94
CA GLU A 364 9.85 30.94 31.35
C GLU A 364 10.06 29.48 31.80
N GLU A 365 10.94 29.35 32.79
CA GLU A 365 11.19 28.14 33.59
C GLU A 365 9.96 27.69 34.40
N ILE A 366 9.62 26.39 34.40
CA ILE A 366 9.01 25.73 35.56
C ILE A 366 9.73 24.43 35.89
N THR A 367 10.72 24.51 36.77
CA THR A 367 11.22 23.36 37.53
C THR A 367 10.18 22.93 38.57
N GLY A 368 9.72 21.67 38.54
CA GLY A 368 8.58 21.22 39.36
C GLY A 368 8.63 19.79 39.91
N LEU A 369 9.79 19.13 39.97
CA LEU A 369 9.89 17.80 40.59
C LEU A 369 9.95 17.88 42.12
N HIS A 370 8.79 17.74 42.78
CA HIS A 370 8.74 17.48 44.21
C HIS A 370 9.30 16.09 44.54
N ALA A 371 10.36 16.05 45.33
CA ALA A 371 10.84 14.82 45.95
C ALA A 371 9.79 14.26 46.92
N HIS A 372 9.56 12.95 46.87
CA HIS A 372 8.93 12.23 47.97
C HIS A 372 9.85 11.12 48.46
N GLU A 373 10.30 11.29 49.71
CA GLU A 373 11.18 10.36 50.41
C GLU A 373 10.40 9.08 50.72
N ILE A 374 10.94 7.92 50.36
CA ILE A 374 10.50 6.65 50.95
C ILE A 374 11.52 6.26 52.01
N GLY A 375 11.08 6.36 53.27
CA GLY A 375 11.87 6.00 54.43
C GLY A 375 12.12 4.50 54.54
N THR A 376 13.02 4.16 55.46
CA THR A 376 13.29 2.78 55.89
C THR A 376 12.06 2.17 56.57
N ASP A 377 11.90 0.85 56.49
CA ASP A 377 12.11 0.00 57.67
C ASP A 377 12.03 -1.51 57.35
N GLU A 378 12.63 -2.29 58.23
CA GLU A 378 12.72 -3.75 58.17
C GLU A 378 11.36 -4.41 58.47
N ASN A 379 11.12 -5.60 57.91
CA ASN A 379 10.75 -6.73 58.77
C ASN A 379 11.00 -8.11 58.12
N ASP A 380 11.45 -9.01 58.98
CA ASP A 380 11.59 -10.44 58.76
C ASP A 380 10.21 -11.09 58.58
N LEU A 381 10.10 -12.18 57.82
CA LEU A 381 9.20 -13.31 58.15
C LEU A 381 9.53 -14.57 57.33
N ARG A 382 9.96 -15.62 58.01
CA ARG A 382 10.22 -16.96 57.46
C ARG A 382 8.97 -17.84 57.48
N LEU A 383 8.69 -18.52 56.37
CA LEU A 383 7.94 -19.80 56.30
C LEU A 383 8.52 -20.60 55.11
N THR A 384 9.46 -21.54 55.32
CA THR A 384 9.22 -22.98 55.58
C THR A 384 8.37 -23.70 54.53
N GLU A 385 9.02 -24.41 53.60
CA GLU A 385 8.42 -25.51 52.85
C GLU A 385 9.11 -26.85 53.13
N SER A 386 8.38 -27.94 52.91
CA SER A 386 8.63 -29.24 53.53
C SER A 386 8.98 -30.33 52.51
N LYS A 387 9.79 -31.30 52.95
CA LYS A 387 10.27 -32.46 52.17
C LYS A 387 9.15 -33.35 51.61
N THR A 388 9.44 -33.98 50.47
CA THR A 388 9.05 -35.39 50.18
C THR A 388 10.16 -36.13 49.41
N THR A 389 10.09 -37.47 49.35
CA THR A 389 11.20 -38.43 49.11
C THR A 389 10.71 -39.65 48.28
N ILE A 390 11.50 -40.59 47.72
CA ILE A 390 12.88 -41.07 48.01
C ILE A 390 13.47 -41.84 46.79
N SER A 391 14.69 -42.40 46.91
CA SER A 391 15.27 -43.53 46.11
C SER A 391 15.91 -43.23 44.74
N ASP A 392 16.99 -43.89 44.30
CA ASP A 392 18.17 -44.52 44.97
C ASP A 392 19.24 -44.86 43.90
N GLY A 393 20.53 -44.94 44.28
CA GLY A 393 21.59 -45.38 43.35
C GLY A 393 23.04 -45.09 43.78
N LEU A 394 23.61 -45.94 44.65
CA LEU A 394 25.04 -45.95 45.03
C LEU A 394 25.86 -46.95 44.15
N PRO A 395 27.20 -47.05 44.27
CA PRO A 395 28.26 -46.03 44.17
C PRO A 395 29.47 -46.54 43.31
N VAL A 396 30.58 -45.80 43.20
CA VAL A 396 31.99 -46.30 43.28
C VAL A 396 32.99 -45.13 43.18
N ARG A 397 34.21 -45.33 43.72
CA ARG A 397 35.26 -44.32 44.02
C ARG A 397 36.17 -43.97 42.82
N SER A 398 36.75 -42.76 42.85
CA SER A 398 38.11 -42.48 42.36
C SER A 398 38.74 -41.30 43.12
N GLU A 399 40.06 -41.11 42.97
CA GLU A 399 40.96 -40.39 43.90
C GLU A 399 40.95 -38.85 43.81
N PRO A 400 41.46 -38.14 44.86
CA PRO A 400 41.54 -36.68 44.86
C PRO A 400 42.66 -36.14 43.95
N PRO A 401 42.40 -35.08 43.14
CA PRO A 401 43.44 -34.38 42.38
C PRO A 401 44.36 -33.53 43.30
N PRO A 402 45.58 -33.18 42.83
CA PRO A 402 46.63 -32.55 43.64
C PRO A 402 46.32 -31.09 44.04
N PRO A 403 47.04 -30.53 45.05
CA PRO A 403 46.83 -29.16 45.52
C PRO A 403 47.08 -28.12 44.42
N PRO A 404 46.44 -26.94 44.52
CA PRO A 404 46.52 -25.91 43.49
C PRO A 404 47.95 -25.40 43.30
N ALA A 405 48.38 -25.34 42.05
CA ALA A 405 49.64 -24.72 41.69
C ALA A 405 49.66 -23.24 42.09
N GLU A 406 50.84 -22.75 42.45
CA GLU A 406 51.06 -21.39 42.93
C GLU A 406 50.63 -20.35 41.90
N LYS A 407 50.24 -19.17 42.40
CA LYS A 407 49.82 -18.02 41.56
C LYS A 407 50.88 -17.71 40.50
N ALA A 408 50.64 -18.13 39.27
CA ALA A 408 51.26 -17.50 38.12
C ALA A 408 50.86 -16.02 38.13
N VAL A 409 51.85 -15.14 38.23
CA VAL A 409 51.66 -13.70 38.08
C VAL A 409 51.07 -13.48 36.68
N SER A 410 49.83 -13.01 36.61
CA SER A 410 49.18 -12.69 35.34
C SER A 410 50.05 -11.66 34.64
N ALA A 411 50.63 -12.03 33.49
CA ALA A 411 51.22 -11.07 32.59
C ALA A 411 50.16 -10.01 32.25
N ALA A 412 50.57 -8.75 32.15
CA ALA A 412 49.68 -7.71 31.66
C ALA A 412 49.17 -8.11 30.27
N PRO A 413 47.87 -7.97 29.97
CA PRO A 413 47.35 -8.28 28.66
C PRO A 413 48.06 -7.41 27.61
N PRO A 414 48.39 -7.95 26.42
CA PRO A 414 49.20 -7.24 25.44
C PRO A 414 48.51 -5.93 25.04
N PRO A 415 49.23 -4.79 25.05
CA PRO A 415 48.63 -3.48 24.82
C PRO A 415 47.96 -3.40 23.44
N PRO A 416 46.96 -2.52 23.27
CA PRO A 416 46.21 -2.41 22.03
C PRO A 416 47.14 -2.04 20.88
N SER A 417 46.94 -2.66 19.72
CA SER A 417 47.80 -2.48 18.53
C SER A 417 47.81 -1.07 17.93
N VAL A 418 46.88 -0.21 18.38
CA VAL A 418 46.77 1.22 18.01
C VAL A 418 46.57 2.01 19.30
N ALA A 419 47.27 3.13 19.42
CA ALA A 419 47.14 4.04 20.55
C ALA A 419 45.77 4.75 20.54
N PRO A 420 45.16 5.03 21.71
CA PRO A 420 43.92 5.80 21.77
C PRO A 420 44.11 7.25 21.27
N PRO A 421 43.02 7.92 20.86
CA PRO A 421 43.06 9.30 20.37
C PRO A 421 43.74 10.29 21.31
N ALA A 422 44.28 11.36 20.74
CA ALA A 422 45.07 12.35 21.48
C ALA A 422 44.24 13.01 22.59
N GLY A 423 44.60 12.72 23.84
CA GLY A 423 43.92 13.24 25.03
C GLY A 423 42.83 12.32 25.60
N PHE A 424 42.45 11.22 24.93
CA PHE A 424 41.45 10.26 25.44
C PHE A 424 41.81 9.74 26.84
N LEU A 425 43.10 9.45 27.10
CA LEU A 425 43.55 8.98 28.42
C LEU A 425 43.71 10.11 29.45
N THR A 426 43.92 11.36 29.04
CA THR A 426 44.26 12.47 29.97
C THR A 426 43.08 13.34 30.37
N ARG A 427 41.96 13.32 29.63
CA ARG A 427 40.73 14.07 30.00
C ARG A 427 40.09 13.47 31.25
N LYS A 428 39.84 14.25 32.30
CA LYS A 428 39.08 13.79 33.49
C LYS A 428 37.56 13.82 33.29
N HIS A 429 37.09 14.61 32.33
CA HIS A 429 35.69 14.79 31.96
C HIS A 429 35.61 14.74 30.42
N GLY A 430 34.61 14.06 29.88
CA GLY A 430 34.47 13.79 28.44
C GLY A 430 33.68 12.49 28.18
N PRO A 431 33.44 12.13 26.91
CA PRO A 431 32.69 10.94 26.55
C PRO A 431 33.37 9.65 27.06
N GLU A 432 32.55 8.67 27.47
CA GLU A 432 33.05 7.40 28.01
C GLU A 432 33.64 6.50 26.91
N ALA A 433 33.26 6.71 25.64
CA ALA A 433 33.88 6.05 24.49
C ALA A 433 34.08 6.99 23.29
N GLU A 434 35.03 6.65 22.43
CA GLU A 434 35.38 7.37 21.19
C GLU A 434 35.61 6.32 20.08
N ALA A 435 35.01 6.53 18.90
CA ALA A 435 35.04 5.57 17.79
C ALA A 435 35.77 6.17 16.57
N ILE A 436 36.63 5.37 15.93
CA ILE A 436 37.44 5.79 14.77
C ILE A 436 37.45 4.73 13.67
N ASP A 437 37.74 5.18 12.44
CA ASP A 437 38.12 4.33 11.30
C ASP A 437 39.62 3.94 11.43
N GLU A 438 39.90 2.65 11.37
CA GLU A 438 41.21 2.04 11.25
C GLU A 438 41.36 1.28 9.92
N LYS A 439 41.41 2.02 8.80
CA LYS A 439 41.61 1.49 7.44
C LYS A 439 40.45 0.60 6.94
N GLY A 440 39.21 1.04 7.15
CA GLY A 440 38.01 0.27 6.79
C GLY A 440 37.61 -0.73 7.87
N SER A 441 37.85 -0.39 9.14
CA SER A 441 37.50 -1.23 10.30
C SER A 441 37.27 -0.34 11.51
N VAL A 442 36.16 -0.54 12.22
CA VAL A 442 35.77 0.35 13.31
C VAL A 442 36.48 -0.05 14.61
N ARG A 443 37.19 0.90 15.22
CA ARG A 443 37.79 0.74 16.55
C ARG A 443 37.15 1.69 17.54
N ILE A 444 36.70 1.15 18.66
CA ILE A 444 36.11 1.91 19.76
C ILE A 444 37.07 1.87 20.95
N PHE A 445 37.43 3.02 21.51
CA PHE A 445 38.17 3.12 22.76
C PHE A 445 37.18 3.51 23.85
N ALA A 446 37.06 2.73 24.93
CA ALA A 446 36.08 2.98 25.97
C ALA A 446 36.64 2.83 27.38
N ARG A 447 36.15 3.65 28.31
CA ARG A 447 36.52 3.67 29.73
C ARG A 447 35.50 2.90 30.56
N MET A 448 36.00 2.06 31.45
CA MET A 448 35.19 1.24 32.33
C MET A 448 34.60 2.06 33.50
N PRO A 449 33.36 1.77 33.93
CA PRO A 449 32.80 2.33 35.16
C PRO A 449 33.63 1.92 36.39
N GLN A 450 33.69 2.80 37.40
CA GLN A 450 34.48 2.56 38.61
C GLN A 450 34.08 1.26 39.33
N GLY A 451 35.09 0.48 39.73
CA GLY A 451 34.91 -0.73 40.52
C GLY A 451 34.28 -1.93 39.79
N ARG A 452 34.08 -1.85 38.47
CA ARG A 452 33.30 -2.81 37.68
C ARG A 452 34.09 -3.48 36.54
N SER A 453 35.25 -4.05 36.88
CA SER A 453 36.12 -4.80 35.95
C SER A 453 35.61 -6.21 35.59
N ASP A 454 34.50 -6.61 36.20
CA ASP A 454 33.69 -7.79 35.93
C ASP A 454 32.76 -7.65 34.70
N LEU A 455 32.56 -6.43 34.20
CA LEU A 455 31.73 -6.15 33.03
C LEU A 455 32.41 -6.50 31.69
N PHE A 456 31.56 -6.65 30.66
CA PHE A 456 31.92 -6.94 29.27
C PHE A 456 32.85 -8.16 29.14
N GLN A 457 32.56 -9.22 29.92
CA GLN A 457 33.31 -10.48 29.90
C GLN A 457 32.61 -11.61 29.15
N ASP A 458 31.29 -11.74 29.28
CA ASP A 458 30.51 -12.75 28.57
C ASP A 458 30.07 -12.21 27.21
N ALA A 459 30.53 -12.83 26.13
CA ALA A 459 30.16 -12.44 24.77
C ALA A 459 28.67 -12.66 24.45
N ALA A 460 27.97 -13.51 25.20
CA ALA A 460 26.53 -13.74 25.02
C ALA A 460 25.65 -12.59 25.56
N GLU A 461 26.18 -11.75 26.45
CA GLU A 461 25.46 -10.59 27.02
C GLU A 461 25.77 -9.27 26.29
N LEU A 462 26.67 -9.29 25.31
CA LEU A 462 27.14 -8.11 24.57
C LEU A 462 26.29 -7.82 23.34
N ASP A 463 25.95 -6.55 23.14
CA ASP A 463 25.36 -6.07 21.89
C ASP A 463 25.97 -4.72 21.46
N LEU A 464 25.98 -4.47 20.14
CA LEU A 464 26.49 -3.24 19.53
C LEU A 464 25.36 -2.55 18.74
N LEU A 465 25.02 -1.33 19.14
CA LEU A 465 23.94 -0.55 18.54
C LEU A 465 24.48 0.64 17.74
N VAL A 466 23.75 1.02 16.69
CA VAL A 466 23.87 2.33 16.03
C VAL A 466 22.53 3.06 16.12
N GLN A 467 22.52 4.26 16.68
CA GLN A 467 21.30 5.01 16.99
C GLN A 467 21.40 6.44 16.48
N LEU A 468 20.38 6.93 15.78
CA LEU A 468 20.26 8.34 15.38
C LEU A 468 19.37 9.07 16.37
N VAL A 469 19.89 10.18 16.90
CA VAL A 469 19.13 11.16 17.68
C VAL A 469 19.19 12.49 16.94
N VAL A 470 18.07 13.17 16.78
CA VAL A 470 17.99 14.48 16.15
C VAL A 470 17.57 15.49 17.21
N LEU A 471 18.35 16.55 17.42
CA LEU A 471 18.03 17.66 18.30
C LEU A 471 18.10 18.95 17.50
N GLU A 472 17.00 19.70 17.36
CA GLU A 472 16.99 21.02 16.70
C GLU A 472 17.66 20.97 15.29
N GLU A 473 17.25 20.00 14.46
CA GLU A 473 17.83 19.68 13.14
C GLU A 473 19.33 19.30 13.13
N CYS A 474 19.94 19.03 14.29
CA CYS A 474 21.27 18.47 14.42
C CYS A 474 21.20 16.94 14.60
N PRO A 475 21.65 16.14 13.61
CA PRO A 475 21.76 14.70 13.75
C PRO A 475 23.01 14.33 14.56
N VAL A 476 22.85 13.47 15.56
CA VAL A 476 23.92 12.84 16.34
C VAL A 476 23.76 11.33 16.23
N VAL A 477 24.83 10.64 15.83
CA VAL A 477 24.84 9.17 15.73
C VAL A 477 25.59 8.60 16.92
N LEU A 478 24.92 7.78 17.71
CA LEU A 478 25.51 7.03 18.81
C LEU A 478 25.93 5.63 18.34
N VAL A 479 27.17 5.26 18.62
CA VAL A 479 27.63 3.87 18.58
C VAL A 479 27.74 3.39 20.02
N SER A 480 26.84 2.49 20.43
CA SER A 480 26.64 2.09 21.83
C SER A 480 27.02 0.63 22.04
N LEU A 481 28.00 0.36 22.91
CA LEU A 481 28.26 -1.00 23.42
C LEU A 481 27.36 -1.23 24.64
N VAL A 482 26.51 -2.26 24.56
CA VAL A 482 25.55 -2.62 25.60
C VAL A 482 25.95 -3.96 26.23
N GLN A 483 25.89 -4.06 27.55
CA GLN A 483 25.80 -5.34 28.26
C GLN A 483 24.40 -5.47 28.87
N SER A 484 23.69 -6.50 28.45
CA SER A 484 22.38 -6.88 29.00
C SER A 484 22.54 -7.54 30.37
N GLY A 485 21.66 -7.22 31.33
CA GLY A 485 21.72 -7.80 32.66
C GLY A 485 20.47 -7.53 33.51
N ASP A 486 20.25 -8.41 34.51
CA ASP A 486 19.01 -8.61 35.28
C ASP A 486 18.29 -7.36 35.81
N LYS A 487 19.01 -6.25 36.06
CA LYS A 487 18.42 -5.05 36.71
C LYS A 487 18.57 -3.77 35.90
N ARG A 488 19.76 -3.43 35.41
CA ARG A 488 20.01 -2.28 34.51
C ARG A 488 21.10 -2.66 33.50
N PRO A 489 20.97 -2.30 32.21
CA PRO A 489 22.01 -2.58 31.23
C PRO A 489 23.15 -1.58 31.45
N VAL A 490 24.37 -1.98 31.10
CA VAL A 490 25.50 -1.04 31.06
C VAL A 490 25.71 -0.62 29.62
N VAL A 491 25.86 0.67 29.38
CA VAL A 491 25.93 1.24 28.04
C VAL A 491 27.10 2.20 27.97
N LEU A 492 28.08 1.89 27.12
CA LEU A 492 29.19 2.79 26.80
C LEU A 492 28.91 3.41 25.43
N ARG A 493 28.91 4.74 25.33
CA ARG A 493 28.51 5.48 24.12
C ARG A 493 29.65 6.27 23.53
N ALA A 494 29.92 6.04 22.25
CA ALA A 494 30.63 6.98 21.39
C ALA A 494 29.58 7.78 20.60
N ALA A 495 29.73 9.10 20.55
CA ALA A 495 28.88 9.98 19.76
C ALA A 495 29.66 10.48 18.54
N LEU A 496 28.99 10.56 17.40
CA LEU A 496 29.54 10.93 16.09
C LEU A 496 28.65 11.99 15.45
N ASP A 497 29.27 13.01 14.86
CA ASP A 497 28.63 13.92 13.92
C ASP A 497 28.70 13.31 12.50
N PRO A 498 27.57 12.86 11.92
CA PRO A 498 27.55 12.25 10.59
C PRO A 498 27.80 13.26 9.45
N ARG A 499 27.86 14.58 9.73
CA ARG A 499 28.26 15.62 8.77
C ARG A 499 29.79 15.76 8.68
N ARG A 500 30.55 15.30 9.68
CA ARG A 500 32.02 15.31 9.68
C ARG A 500 32.60 14.11 8.91
N ASN A 501 33.53 14.37 7.97
CA ASN A 501 34.05 13.36 7.04
C ASN A 501 34.79 12.19 7.71
N ASP A 502 35.48 12.43 8.81
CA ASP A 502 36.19 11.43 9.61
C ASP A 502 35.22 10.53 10.39
N GLU A 503 34.22 11.11 11.03
CA GLU A 503 33.23 10.39 11.84
C GLU A 503 32.17 9.69 10.97
N ARG A 504 31.81 10.28 9.82
CA ARG A 504 30.96 9.66 8.79
C ARG A 504 31.56 8.36 8.23
N ARG A 505 32.88 8.27 8.07
CA ARG A 505 33.55 7.05 7.60
C ARG A 505 33.30 5.87 8.54
N VAL A 506 33.29 6.11 9.85
CA VAL A 506 32.96 5.08 10.86
C VAL A 506 31.57 4.47 10.58
N ILE A 507 30.59 5.31 10.25
CA ILE A 507 29.22 4.87 9.92
C ILE A 507 29.18 4.17 8.55
N GLU A 508 29.95 4.65 7.57
CA GLU A 508 30.07 4.02 6.25
C GLU A 508 30.78 2.66 6.29
N ASP A 509 31.66 2.43 7.26
CA ASP A 509 32.29 1.13 7.53
C ASP A 509 31.34 0.18 8.27
N LEU A 510 30.63 0.66 9.31
CA LEU A 510 29.53 -0.10 9.94
C LEU A 510 28.47 -0.54 8.92
N ARG A 511 28.20 0.27 7.89
CA ARG A 511 27.31 -0.08 6.77
C ARG A 511 27.87 -1.21 5.89
N ARG A 512 29.18 -1.31 5.73
CA ARG A 512 29.83 -2.38 4.92
C ARG A 512 29.90 -3.69 5.70
N LYS A 513 30.22 -3.61 6.98
CA LYS A 513 30.35 -4.73 7.91
C LYS A 513 30.15 -4.22 9.32
N PHE A 514 29.09 -4.63 10.00
CA PHE A 514 28.71 -4.08 11.29
C PHE A 514 29.46 -4.81 12.42
N GLU A 515 30.76 -4.52 12.50
CA GLU A 515 31.70 -5.07 13.47
C GLU A 515 32.57 -3.95 14.05
N ALA A 516 32.85 -4.02 15.35
CA ALA A 516 33.76 -3.11 16.02
C ALA A 516 34.74 -3.84 16.95
N ARG A 517 36.00 -3.39 16.92
CA ARG A 517 37.02 -3.79 17.90
C ARG A 517 37.05 -2.81 19.05
N VAL A 518 36.59 -3.22 20.23
CA VAL A 518 36.49 -2.37 21.42
C VAL A 518 37.72 -2.56 22.32
N SER A 519 38.47 -1.50 22.57
CA SER A 519 39.59 -1.49 23.53
C SER A 519 39.13 -0.84 24.84
N LEU A 520 39.12 -1.62 25.92
CA LEU A 520 38.65 -1.21 27.25
C LEU A 520 39.81 -0.76 28.13
N PHE A 521 39.63 0.38 28.81
CA PHE A 521 40.59 0.97 29.75
C PHE A 521 39.93 1.19 31.12
N ASP A 522 40.72 1.12 32.18
CA ASP A 522 40.29 1.56 33.50
C ASP A 522 40.31 3.10 33.63
N GLN A 523 39.95 3.61 34.82
CA GLN A 523 39.88 5.05 35.07
C GLN A 523 41.25 5.72 35.26
N ASP A 524 42.30 4.93 35.52
CA ASP A 524 43.68 5.39 35.64
C ASP A 524 44.41 5.34 34.28
N GLY A 525 43.71 4.93 33.21
CA GLY A 525 44.23 4.81 31.85
C GLY A 525 44.97 3.49 31.57
N GLY A 526 44.92 2.53 32.51
CA GLY A 526 45.42 1.18 32.31
C GLY A 526 44.57 0.41 31.31
N TYR A 527 45.23 -0.32 30.41
CA TYR A 527 44.54 -1.17 29.45
C TYR A 527 44.05 -2.46 30.11
N VAL A 528 42.76 -2.78 29.90
CA VAL A 528 42.09 -3.93 30.52
C VAL A 528 42.01 -5.11 29.54
N ARG A 529 41.47 -4.90 28.34
CA ARG A 529 41.33 -5.92 27.28
C ARG A 529 40.85 -5.30 25.96
N THR A 530 40.93 -6.07 24.88
CA THR A 530 40.25 -5.80 23.63
C THR A 530 39.19 -6.89 23.37
N LEU A 531 38.03 -6.47 22.87
CA LEU A 531 36.91 -7.31 22.47
C LEU A 531 36.62 -7.08 20.97
N GLU A 532 36.05 -8.07 20.30
CA GLU A 532 35.48 -7.91 18.95
C GLU A 532 33.98 -8.22 19.05
N VAL A 533 33.15 -7.28 18.60
CA VAL A 533 31.69 -7.35 18.73
C VAL A 533 31.07 -7.12 17.35
N ALA A 534 30.13 -7.99 16.98
CA ALA A 534 29.48 -8.03 15.68
C ALA A 534 27.96 -8.12 15.88
N ALA A 535 27.17 -7.43 15.06
CA ALA A 535 25.71 -7.54 15.09
C ALA A 535 25.09 -7.17 13.72
N PRO A 536 23.99 -7.78 13.27
CA PRO A 536 23.45 -7.59 11.92
C PRO A 536 22.68 -6.26 11.76
N ARG A 537 23.39 -5.14 11.69
CA ARG A 537 22.82 -3.76 11.68
C ARG A 537 23.34 -2.88 10.55
N GLU A 538 23.94 -3.47 9.51
CA GLU A 538 24.37 -2.81 8.28
C GLU A 538 23.25 -1.98 7.65
N VAL A 539 22.02 -2.50 7.65
CA VAL A 539 20.82 -1.81 7.12
C VAL A 539 20.43 -0.59 7.98
N ASN A 540 20.60 -0.67 9.30
CA ASN A 540 20.35 0.44 10.21
C ASN A 540 21.36 1.57 9.94
N ALA A 541 22.65 1.24 9.81
CA ALA A 541 23.69 2.21 9.41
C ALA A 541 23.43 2.82 8.02
N ALA A 542 22.97 2.01 7.05
CA ALA A 542 22.57 2.49 5.73
C ALA A 542 21.41 3.50 5.80
N ARG A 543 20.36 3.17 6.57
CA ARG A 543 19.18 4.01 6.78
C ARG A 543 19.51 5.31 7.51
N ILE A 544 20.41 5.28 8.50
CA ILE A 544 20.89 6.49 9.18
C ILE A 544 21.59 7.42 8.19
N LEU A 545 22.52 6.92 7.38
CA LEU A 545 23.20 7.72 6.35
C LEU A 545 22.23 8.27 5.31
N GLU A 546 21.22 7.49 4.90
CA GLU A 546 20.16 7.95 4.01
C GLU A 546 19.34 9.09 4.64
N ARG A 547 18.89 8.95 5.89
CA ARG A 547 18.08 9.94 6.60
C ARG A 547 18.86 11.25 6.82
N VAL A 548 20.12 11.15 7.22
CA VAL A 548 21.02 12.32 7.37
C VAL A 548 21.27 13.01 6.03
N SER A 549 21.43 12.27 4.93
CA SER A 549 21.67 12.87 3.61
C SER A 549 20.49 13.70 3.06
N LYS A 550 19.30 13.55 3.66
CA LYS A 550 18.08 14.30 3.32
C LYS A 550 17.80 15.48 4.26
N MET A 551 18.57 15.65 5.34
CA MET A 551 18.40 16.76 6.29
C MET A 551 19.02 18.05 5.75
N ARG A 552 18.48 19.20 6.17
CA ARG A 552 19.08 20.52 5.88
C ARG A 552 20.50 20.58 6.45
N THR A 553 21.38 21.37 5.80
CA THR A 553 22.78 21.50 6.22
C THR A 553 22.95 22.47 7.38
N ALA A 554 22.12 23.51 7.44
CA ALA A 554 21.98 24.37 8.61
C ALA A 554 21.25 23.62 9.74
N SER A 555 21.63 23.92 10.98
CA SER A 555 20.93 23.51 12.21
C SER A 555 21.08 24.65 13.21
N ALA A 556 20.06 24.83 14.06
CA ALA A 556 20.06 25.87 15.08
C ALA A 556 21.05 25.59 16.23
N LEU A 557 21.54 24.34 16.37
CA LEU A 557 22.37 23.91 17.49
C LEU A 557 23.79 23.52 17.02
N ASP A 558 24.81 23.94 17.77
CA ASP A 558 26.19 23.50 17.53
C ASP A 558 26.34 21.97 17.75
N PRO A 559 27.00 21.22 16.83
CA PRO A 559 27.15 19.77 16.95
C PRO A 559 27.80 19.31 18.27
N SER A 560 28.72 20.09 18.86
CA SER A 560 29.34 19.76 20.15
C SER A 560 28.31 19.84 21.27
N THR A 561 27.46 20.86 21.26
CA THR A 561 26.35 21.01 22.21
C THR A 561 25.29 19.92 22.02
N ALA A 562 24.98 19.54 20.77
CA ALA A 562 24.09 18.42 20.48
C ALA A 562 24.63 17.11 21.08
N ILE A 563 25.90 16.79 20.83
CA ILE A 563 26.58 15.61 21.38
C ILE A 563 26.54 15.61 22.92
N GLU A 564 26.84 16.73 23.57
CA GLU A 564 26.86 16.82 25.04
C GLU A 564 25.46 16.63 25.66
N ARG A 565 24.40 17.16 25.02
CA ARG A 565 23.00 16.91 25.41
C ARG A 565 22.60 15.44 25.22
N VAL A 566 22.92 14.84 24.07
CA VAL A 566 22.59 13.42 23.77
C VAL A 566 23.32 12.46 24.73
N LEU A 567 24.58 12.73 25.06
CA LEU A 567 25.34 11.94 26.04
C LEU A 567 24.86 12.13 27.49
N SER A 568 24.22 13.26 27.79
CA SER A 568 23.57 13.50 29.10
C SER A 568 22.21 12.81 29.23
N ALA A 569 21.47 12.65 28.13
CA ALA A 569 20.21 11.92 28.11
C ALA A 569 20.41 10.41 28.35
N PRO A 570 19.45 9.70 28.97
CA PRO A 570 19.50 8.24 29.13
C PRO A 570 19.39 7.54 27.76
N PRO A 571 20.15 6.47 27.51
CA PRO A 571 20.14 5.81 26.20
C PRO A 571 18.83 5.02 25.97
N PRO A 572 18.24 5.05 24.75
CA PRO A 572 16.95 4.42 24.45
C PRO A 572 17.10 2.92 24.19
N VAL A 573 17.57 2.17 25.20
CA VAL A 573 17.83 0.71 25.14
C VAL A 573 16.72 -0.12 25.81
N ARG A 574 15.68 0.53 26.35
CA ARG A 574 14.61 -0.10 27.13
C ARG A 574 13.24 0.56 26.92
N VAL A 575 12.78 0.63 25.67
CA VAL A 575 11.35 0.81 25.39
C VAL A 575 10.67 -0.56 25.56
N LYS A 576 9.71 -0.67 26.49
CA LYS A 576 9.20 -1.98 26.95
C LYS A 576 8.19 -2.63 26.00
N ASP A 577 7.50 -1.84 25.18
CA ASP A 577 6.27 -2.25 24.50
C ASP A 577 6.37 -2.26 22.97
N HIS A 578 7.57 -2.55 22.42
CA HIS A 578 7.71 -2.85 20.98
C HIS A 578 7.48 -4.35 20.68
N PRO A 579 6.88 -4.70 19.53
CA PRO A 579 6.57 -6.09 19.18
C PRO A 579 7.79 -6.90 18.69
N PHE A 580 8.84 -6.21 18.19
CA PHE A 580 9.95 -6.86 17.49
C PHE A 580 10.90 -7.63 18.41
N ARG A 581 10.83 -8.96 18.37
CA ARG A 581 11.68 -9.87 19.17
C ARG A 581 12.41 -10.86 18.25
N PRO A 582 13.52 -11.48 18.68
CA PRO A 582 14.13 -12.58 17.93
C PRO A 582 13.07 -13.62 17.56
N ALA A 583 13.04 -14.06 16.30
CA ALA A 583 11.94 -14.86 15.80
C ALA A 583 11.72 -16.15 16.61
N ASP A 584 12.79 -16.75 17.13
CA ASP A 584 12.75 -17.98 17.94
C ASP A 584 12.09 -17.78 19.32
N GLU A 585 12.13 -16.57 19.88
CA GLU A 585 11.51 -16.22 21.18
C GLU A 585 10.01 -15.95 21.08
N ILE A 586 9.47 -15.78 19.87
CA ILE A 586 8.05 -15.55 19.64
C ILE A 586 7.31 -16.88 19.82
N GLU A 587 6.68 -17.09 20.98
CA GLU A 587 5.80 -18.23 21.22
C GLU A 587 4.63 -18.25 20.23
N ALA A 588 4.20 -19.44 19.81
CA ALA A 588 3.03 -19.58 18.95
C ALA A 588 1.73 -19.33 19.75
N PRO A 589 0.84 -18.42 19.30
CA PRO A 589 -0.43 -18.17 19.98
C PRO A 589 -1.30 -19.43 19.96
N LYS A 590 -1.85 -19.79 21.12
CA LYS A 590 -2.63 -21.02 21.30
C LYS A 590 -4.06 -20.94 20.73
N HIS A 591 -4.51 -19.75 20.39
CA HIS A 591 -5.87 -19.47 19.90
C HIS A 591 -5.90 -18.13 19.16
N ALA A 592 -6.89 -17.96 18.28
CA ALA A 592 -7.02 -16.81 17.40
C ALA A 592 -7.08 -15.46 18.14
N ALA A 593 -7.72 -15.36 19.30
CA ALA A 593 -7.75 -14.10 20.05
C ALA A 593 -6.35 -13.59 20.47
N ALA A 594 -5.42 -14.49 20.83
CA ALA A 594 -4.04 -14.11 21.14
C ALA A 594 -3.25 -13.72 19.87
N ALA A 595 -3.53 -14.38 18.74
CA ALA A 595 -2.96 -13.99 17.45
C ALA A 595 -3.48 -12.61 16.99
N ARG A 596 -4.77 -12.30 17.23
CA ARG A 596 -5.36 -10.97 16.97
C ARG A 596 -4.71 -9.88 17.83
N GLU A 597 -4.48 -10.14 19.12
CA GLU A 597 -3.78 -9.19 19.99
C GLU A 597 -2.35 -8.90 19.52
N ALA A 598 -1.60 -9.93 19.13
CA ALA A 598 -0.25 -9.77 18.57
C ALA A 598 -0.27 -9.01 17.23
N LEU A 599 -1.25 -9.28 16.36
CA LEU A 599 -1.44 -8.60 15.09
C LEU A 599 -1.77 -7.11 15.27
N LEU A 600 -2.62 -6.75 16.24
CA LEU A 600 -2.97 -5.35 16.51
C LEU A 600 -1.74 -4.57 17.01
N LYS A 601 -0.99 -5.10 17.98
CA LYS A 601 0.27 -4.48 18.45
C LYS A 601 1.30 -4.33 17.34
N LEU A 602 1.31 -5.23 16.35
CA LEU A 602 2.17 -5.14 15.18
C LEU A 602 1.68 -4.07 14.18
N ALA A 603 0.36 -3.87 14.07
CA ALA A 603 -0.25 -2.85 13.22
C ALA A 603 0.06 -1.43 13.72
N ASP A 604 0.04 -1.21 15.03
CA ASP A 604 0.44 0.07 15.66
C ASP A 604 1.87 0.47 15.27
N TRP A 605 2.76 -0.51 15.15
CA TRP A 605 4.16 -0.34 14.75
C TRP A 605 4.40 -0.45 13.22
N SER A 606 3.34 -0.50 12.40
CA SER A 606 3.44 -0.62 10.93
C SER A 606 3.46 0.72 10.19
N SER A 607 3.43 1.85 10.90
CA SER A 607 3.62 3.18 10.31
C SER A 607 5.09 3.42 9.90
N HIS A 608 5.30 4.39 9.00
CA HIS A 608 6.65 4.75 8.58
C HIS A 608 7.49 5.21 9.78
N ASP A 609 6.93 6.05 10.65
CA ASP A 609 7.65 6.68 11.75
C ASP A 609 7.95 5.70 12.89
N GLN A 610 7.06 4.73 13.14
CA GLN A 610 7.34 3.65 14.10
C GLN A 610 8.37 2.66 13.56
N MET A 611 8.39 2.43 12.25
CA MET A 611 9.41 1.61 11.59
C MET A 611 10.78 2.31 11.63
N ASP A 612 10.83 3.61 11.34
CA ASP A 612 12.03 4.43 11.48
C ASP A 612 12.45 4.55 12.95
N HIS A 613 11.54 4.67 13.91
CA HIS A 613 11.87 4.63 15.34
C HIS A 613 12.49 3.29 15.75
N ALA A 614 11.94 2.17 15.29
CA ALA A 614 12.48 0.83 15.55
C ALA A 614 13.89 0.65 14.96
N LEU A 615 14.12 1.10 13.72
CA LEU A 615 15.40 0.92 13.02
C LEU A 615 16.46 1.96 13.43
N LEU A 616 16.09 3.22 13.56
CA LEU A 616 17.00 4.35 13.77
C LEU A 616 17.22 4.68 15.25
N VAL A 617 16.19 4.60 16.10
CA VAL A 617 16.29 5.01 17.52
C VAL A 617 16.53 3.81 18.42
N LEU A 618 15.74 2.74 18.28
CA LEU A 618 15.90 1.50 19.06
C LEU A 618 17.00 0.58 18.51
N SER A 619 17.50 0.85 17.29
CA SER A 619 18.54 0.04 16.63
C SER A 619 18.15 -1.44 16.52
N ILE A 620 16.89 -1.75 16.22
CA ILE A 620 16.45 -3.14 16.05
C ILE A 620 16.91 -3.64 14.68
N PRO A 621 17.60 -4.80 14.57
CA PRO A 621 18.02 -5.35 13.28
C PRO A 621 16.87 -5.49 12.29
N LYS A 622 17.09 -5.10 11.03
CA LYS A 622 16.05 -5.21 9.99
C LYS A 622 15.52 -6.63 9.80
N ASP A 623 16.40 -7.62 9.93
CA ASP A 623 16.05 -9.04 9.83
C ASP A 623 15.22 -9.53 11.03
N GLN A 624 15.42 -8.95 12.22
CA GLN A 624 14.57 -9.21 13.40
C GLN A 624 13.18 -8.59 13.23
N VAL A 625 13.11 -7.37 12.70
CA VAL A 625 11.84 -6.71 12.34
C VAL A 625 11.07 -7.56 11.33
N ASP A 626 11.72 -7.98 10.24
CA ASP A 626 11.10 -8.77 9.18
C ASP A 626 10.77 -10.21 9.61
N GLY A 627 11.60 -10.82 10.47
CA GLY A 627 11.32 -12.11 11.09
C GLY A 627 10.13 -12.07 12.05
N THR A 628 10.00 -10.99 12.84
CA THR A 628 8.80 -10.74 13.67
C THR A 628 7.57 -10.58 12.80
N LEU A 629 7.62 -9.67 11.81
CA LEU A 629 6.51 -9.40 10.88
C LEU A 629 6.07 -10.71 10.22
N ARG A 630 7.00 -11.45 9.60
CA ARG A 630 6.75 -12.75 8.99
C ARG A 630 6.01 -13.68 9.94
N LYS A 631 6.59 -13.96 11.12
CA LYS A 631 6.10 -14.99 12.04
C LYS A 631 4.72 -14.65 12.62
N VAL A 632 4.47 -13.39 12.96
CA VAL A 632 3.14 -12.95 13.46
C VAL A 632 2.10 -12.96 12.34
N LEU A 633 2.46 -12.57 11.12
CA LEU A 633 1.56 -12.64 9.97
C LEU A 633 1.23 -14.08 9.57
N GLU A 634 2.22 -14.98 9.53
CA GLU A 634 2.03 -16.43 9.31
C GLU A 634 1.09 -17.03 10.37
N GLN A 635 1.25 -16.67 11.65
CA GLN A 635 0.36 -17.10 12.74
C GLN A 635 -1.06 -16.55 12.59
N ALA A 636 -1.22 -15.27 12.25
CA ALA A 636 -2.53 -14.65 12.07
C ALA A 636 -3.28 -15.26 10.87
N VAL A 637 -2.60 -15.46 9.74
CA VAL A 637 -3.14 -16.14 8.55
C VAL A 637 -3.45 -17.61 8.85
N GLY A 638 -2.64 -18.28 9.68
CA GLY A 638 -2.90 -19.66 10.14
C GLY A 638 -4.16 -19.83 11.01
N PHE A 639 -4.64 -18.75 11.65
CA PHE A 639 -5.96 -18.68 12.29
C PHE A 639 -7.04 -18.05 11.41
N GLY A 640 -6.71 -17.67 10.17
CA GLY A 640 -7.62 -17.04 9.23
C GLY A 640 -7.99 -15.60 9.53
N LEU A 641 -7.23 -14.90 10.39
CA LEU A 641 -7.53 -13.52 10.76
C LEU A 641 -7.30 -12.56 9.58
N PRO A 642 -8.21 -11.60 9.33
CA PRO A 642 -7.98 -10.54 8.35
C PRO A 642 -6.82 -9.64 8.78
N LEU A 643 -5.97 -9.22 7.82
CA LEU A 643 -4.79 -8.40 8.07
C LEU A 643 -5.07 -6.92 7.74
N PRO A 644 -4.69 -5.93 8.56
CA PRO A 644 -4.74 -4.51 8.18
C PRO A 644 -4.10 -4.25 6.81
N GLY A 645 -4.58 -3.26 6.04
CA GLY A 645 -4.17 -3.05 4.64
C GLY A 645 -2.66 -2.99 4.43
N ARG A 646 -1.95 -2.17 5.23
CA ARG A 646 -0.48 -2.06 5.23
C ARG A 646 0.24 -3.39 5.50
N LEU A 647 -0.35 -4.27 6.31
CA LEU A 647 0.18 -5.60 6.63
C LEU A 647 -0.17 -6.66 5.56
N THR A 648 -1.17 -6.41 4.71
CA THR A 648 -1.55 -7.31 3.61
C THR A 648 -0.49 -7.29 2.51
N GLU A 649 -0.08 -6.10 2.06
CA GLU A 649 1.05 -5.94 1.13
C GLU A 649 2.35 -6.47 1.75
N ARG A 650 2.57 -6.21 3.04
CA ARG A 650 3.77 -6.70 3.74
C ARG A 650 3.81 -8.23 3.79
N ALA A 651 2.69 -8.90 4.06
CA ALA A 651 2.59 -10.36 4.05
C ALA A 651 2.99 -10.97 2.69
N ILE A 652 2.51 -10.40 1.59
CA ILE A 652 2.89 -10.82 0.22
C ILE A 652 4.37 -10.54 -0.02
N SER A 653 4.88 -9.35 0.33
CA SER A 653 6.30 -8.98 0.13
C SER A 653 7.28 -9.84 0.93
N LEU A 654 6.83 -10.41 2.05
CA LEU A 654 7.61 -11.35 2.86
C LEU A 654 7.42 -12.81 2.38
N GLY A 655 6.48 -13.09 1.47
CA GLY A 655 6.20 -14.44 1.00
C GLY A 655 5.41 -15.30 1.98
N VAL A 656 4.58 -14.69 2.83
CA VAL A 656 3.59 -15.41 3.66
C VAL A 656 2.52 -16.05 2.77
N ALA A 657 2.21 -15.40 1.65
CA ALA A 657 1.39 -15.91 0.56
C ALA A 657 1.97 -15.43 -0.78
N ALA A 658 1.68 -16.14 -1.88
CA ALA A 658 2.20 -15.82 -3.21
C ALA A 658 1.58 -14.53 -3.80
N ASP A 659 0.28 -14.32 -3.56
CA ASP A 659 -0.49 -13.16 -4.00
C ASP A 659 -1.70 -12.93 -3.07
N GLY A 660 -2.48 -11.87 -3.32
CA GLY A 660 -3.66 -11.52 -2.52
C GLY A 660 -4.82 -12.52 -2.62
N ALA A 661 -5.00 -13.22 -3.74
CA ALA A 661 -6.05 -14.23 -3.88
C ALA A 661 -5.66 -15.52 -3.14
N ALA A 662 -4.39 -15.93 -3.19
CA ALA A 662 -3.85 -17.03 -2.39
C ALA A 662 -3.96 -16.74 -0.89
N LEU A 663 -3.59 -15.52 -0.46
CA LEU A 663 -3.70 -15.06 0.92
C LEU A 663 -5.14 -15.14 1.45
N VAL A 664 -6.10 -14.55 0.72
CA VAL A 664 -7.51 -14.53 1.11
C VAL A 664 -8.12 -15.94 1.10
N SER A 665 -7.76 -16.78 0.13
CA SER A 665 -8.22 -18.19 0.09
C SER A 665 -7.73 -18.99 1.31
N GLN A 666 -6.45 -18.81 1.69
CA GLN A 666 -5.88 -19.43 2.89
C GLN A 666 -6.56 -18.90 4.17
N GLN A 667 -6.82 -17.60 4.26
CA GLN A 667 -7.49 -17.00 5.40
C GLN A 667 -8.92 -17.52 5.57
N ILE A 668 -9.70 -17.58 4.50
CA ILE A 668 -11.09 -18.07 4.53
C ILE A 668 -11.14 -19.53 5.00
N ALA A 669 -10.27 -20.40 4.48
CA ALA A 669 -10.20 -21.79 4.90
C ALA A 669 -9.85 -21.93 6.40
N ALA A 670 -8.79 -21.25 6.86
CA ALA A 670 -8.38 -21.26 8.26
C ALA A 670 -9.41 -20.62 9.21
N PHE A 671 -10.17 -19.63 8.73
CA PHE A 671 -11.21 -18.97 9.54
C PHE A 671 -12.51 -19.78 9.61
N ALA A 672 -12.83 -20.58 8.58
CA ALA A 672 -13.91 -21.55 8.62
C ALA A 672 -13.68 -22.58 9.73
N GLU A 673 -12.47 -23.16 9.83
CA GLU A 673 -12.08 -24.04 10.92
C GLU A 673 -12.10 -23.33 12.29
N THR A 674 -11.51 -22.13 12.37
CA THR A 674 -11.40 -21.36 13.61
C THR A 674 -12.77 -20.98 14.18
N SER A 675 -13.65 -20.42 13.35
CA SER A 675 -14.99 -19.96 13.77
C SER A 675 -16.03 -21.07 13.88
N GLY A 676 -15.82 -22.21 13.19
CA GLY A 676 -16.59 -23.44 13.36
C GLY A 676 -16.23 -24.22 14.64
N SER A 677 -15.07 -23.96 15.26
CA SER A 677 -14.67 -24.59 16.52
C SER A 677 -15.59 -24.20 17.70
N LEU A 678 -15.77 -25.11 18.66
CA LEU A 678 -16.62 -24.89 19.86
C LEU A 678 -16.24 -23.64 20.68
N ALA A 679 -14.97 -23.24 20.64
CA ALA A 679 -14.46 -22.07 21.35
C ALA A 679 -14.32 -20.83 20.45
N GLN A 680 -14.57 -20.93 19.14
CA GLN A 680 -14.40 -19.88 18.12
C GLN A 680 -13.04 -19.15 18.21
N GLY A 681 -11.95 -19.87 18.52
CA GLY A 681 -10.63 -19.27 18.74
C GLY A 681 -10.53 -18.30 19.93
N GLN A 682 -11.49 -18.35 20.87
CA GLN A 682 -11.73 -17.40 21.97
C GLN A 682 -12.09 -15.97 21.51
N LEU A 683 -12.54 -15.80 20.26
CA LEU A 683 -13.07 -14.53 19.75
C LEU A 683 -14.50 -14.31 20.26
N THR A 684 -14.91 -13.04 20.41
CA THR A 684 -16.32 -12.71 20.70
C THR A 684 -17.19 -12.88 19.45
N PRO A 685 -18.52 -13.06 19.58
CA PRO A 685 -19.41 -13.16 18.41
C PRO A 685 -19.29 -11.98 17.44
N GLU A 686 -19.11 -10.76 17.98
CA GLU A 686 -18.91 -9.52 17.23
C GLU A 686 -17.59 -9.57 16.45
N GLN A 687 -16.50 -10.00 17.10
CA GLN A 687 -15.20 -10.19 16.45
C GLN A 687 -15.22 -11.26 15.35
N VAL A 688 -16.03 -12.31 15.49
CA VAL A 688 -16.21 -13.34 14.46
C VAL A 688 -17.02 -12.79 13.28
N ALA A 689 -18.08 -12.03 13.53
CA ALA A 689 -18.86 -11.37 12.48
C ALA A 689 -18.03 -10.33 11.71
N GLU A 690 -17.34 -9.44 12.42
CA GLU A 690 -16.41 -8.44 11.87
C GLU A 690 -15.34 -9.10 10.98
N SER A 691 -14.74 -10.20 11.46
CA SER A 691 -13.72 -10.93 10.69
C SER A 691 -14.32 -11.54 9.41
N TRP A 692 -15.52 -12.10 9.48
CA TRP A 692 -16.20 -12.62 8.29
C TRP A 692 -16.56 -11.52 7.30
N GLU A 693 -17.07 -10.37 7.74
CA GLU A 693 -17.38 -9.23 6.86
C GLU A 693 -16.12 -8.77 6.09
N GLN A 694 -14.99 -8.59 6.78
CA GLN A 694 -13.72 -8.23 6.15
C GLN A 694 -13.18 -9.31 5.19
N LEU A 695 -13.35 -10.60 5.50
CA LEU A 695 -12.92 -11.68 4.62
C LEU A 695 -13.80 -11.81 3.37
N LEU A 696 -15.12 -11.61 3.51
CA LEU A 696 -16.07 -11.60 2.39
C LEU A 696 -15.81 -10.43 1.44
N GLU A 697 -15.53 -9.23 1.97
CA GLU A 697 -15.14 -8.05 1.19
C GLU A 697 -13.85 -8.31 0.40
N ARG A 698 -12.78 -8.78 1.06
CA ARG A 698 -11.52 -9.12 0.40
C ARG A 698 -11.67 -10.24 -0.62
N ALA A 699 -12.56 -11.20 -0.39
CA ALA A 699 -12.86 -12.25 -1.37
C ALA A 699 -13.45 -11.64 -2.66
N ALA A 700 -14.35 -10.66 -2.53
CA ALA A 700 -14.89 -9.95 -3.68
C ALA A 700 -13.82 -9.14 -4.41
N GLU A 701 -12.96 -8.39 -3.71
CA GLU A 701 -11.85 -7.62 -4.27
C GLU A 701 -10.80 -8.48 -4.98
N ASN A 702 -10.55 -9.69 -4.46
CA ASN A 702 -9.57 -10.63 -4.98
C ASN A 702 -10.17 -11.70 -5.91
N GLU A 703 -11.44 -11.57 -6.28
CA GLU A 703 -12.21 -12.51 -7.14
C GLU A 703 -12.22 -13.96 -6.63
N VAL A 704 -12.01 -14.18 -5.33
CA VAL A 704 -11.95 -15.51 -4.70
C VAL A 704 -13.35 -16.13 -4.68
N ALA A 705 -13.46 -17.38 -5.13
CA ALA A 705 -14.70 -18.13 -5.08
C ALA A 705 -14.90 -18.70 -3.67
N ILE A 706 -16.05 -18.44 -3.07
CA ILE A 706 -16.47 -19.06 -1.80
C ILE A 706 -17.50 -20.16 -2.11
N ASP A 707 -17.39 -21.28 -1.40
CA ASP A 707 -18.32 -22.39 -1.43
C ASP A 707 -19.60 -22.11 -0.61
N SER A 708 -20.60 -22.99 -0.71
CA SER A 708 -21.89 -22.78 -0.03
C SER A 708 -21.84 -23.01 1.48
N GLU A 709 -20.99 -23.91 1.99
CA GLU A 709 -20.91 -24.21 3.43
C GLU A 709 -20.22 -23.08 4.18
N THR A 710 -19.10 -22.57 3.66
CA THR A 710 -18.37 -21.43 4.21
C THR A 710 -19.21 -20.14 4.16
N HIS A 711 -19.95 -19.92 3.06
CA HIS A 711 -20.84 -18.76 2.94
C HIS A 711 -21.97 -18.80 3.99
N GLU A 712 -22.62 -19.95 4.17
CA GLU A 712 -23.66 -20.13 5.19
C GLU A 712 -23.10 -20.02 6.62
N LEU A 713 -21.87 -20.50 6.87
CA LEU A 713 -21.18 -20.35 8.14
C LEU A 713 -20.91 -18.87 8.47
N ALA A 714 -20.38 -18.11 7.50
CA ALA A 714 -20.09 -16.69 7.63
C ALA A 714 -21.36 -15.86 7.88
N TRP A 715 -22.38 -16.01 7.03
CA TRP A 715 -23.63 -15.25 7.17
C TRP A 715 -24.43 -15.61 8.42
N ARG A 716 -24.35 -16.87 8.90
CA ARG A 716 -24.93 -17.26 10.19
C ARG A 716 -24.28 -16.53 11.36
N ALA A 717 -22.96 -16.32 11.33
CA ALA A 717 -22.26 -15.54 12.35
C ALA A 717 -22.66 -14.06 12.31
N ILE A 718 -22.72 -13.46 11.11
CA ILE A 718 -23.10 -12.05 10.89
C ILE A 718 -24.55 -11.80 11.33
N ARG A 719 -25.51 -12.60 10.85
CA ARG A 719 -26.95 -12.43 11.19
C ARG A 719 -27.21 -12.58 12.69
N LYS A 720 -26.52 -13.50 13.37
CA LYS A 720 -26.59 -13.69 14.83
C LYS A 720 -26.24 -12.42 15.62
N VAL A 721 -25.28 -11.62 15.15
CA VAL A 721 -24.91 -10.34 15.78
C VAL A 721 -25.89 -9.22 15.39
N ARG A 722 -26.35 -9.20 14.14
CA ARG A 722 -27.32 -8.21 13.63
C ARG A 722 -28.76 -8.42 14.15
N GLY A 723 -29.04 -9.53 14.84
CA GLY A 723 -30.38 -9.86 15.36
C GLY A 723 -31.36 -10.36 14.31
N ASP A 724 -30.85 -10.78 13.14
CA ASP A 724 -31.63 -11.35 12.05
C ASP A 724 -31.68 -12.89 12.21
N ASP A 725 -32.88 -13.48 12.24
CA ASP A 725 -33.09 -14.92 12.32
C ASP A 725 -33.45 -15.56 10.95
N GLY A 726 -33.45 -14.76 9.88
CA GLY A 726 -33.72 -15.18 8.52
C GLY A 726 -32.67 -16.15 7.96
N SER A 727 -33.14 -17.27 7.40
CA SER A 727 -32.36 -18.10 6.47
C SER A 727 -32.87 -17.86 5.04
N VAL A 728 -31.96 -17.67 4.08
CA VAL A 728 -32.30 -17.45 2.67
C VAL A 728 -32.44 -18.81 1.99
N ASP A 729 -33.51 -19.54 2.31
CA ASP A 729 -33.88 -20.75 1.58
C ASP A 729 -34.82 -20.39 0.42
N VAL A 730 -34.23 -20.18 -0.77
CA VAL A 730 -34.95 -19.82 -1.98
C VAL A 730 -35.19 -21.08 -2.81
N ASP A 731 -36.46 -21.31 -3.12
CA ASP A 731 -36.90 -22.33 -4.07
C ASP A 731 -36.57 -21.89 -5.50
N PRO A 732 -35.63 -22.55 -6.22
CA PRO A 732 -35.19 -22.10 -7.54
C PRO A 732 -36.31 -22.08 -8.58
N SER A 733 -37.39 -22.85 -8.38
CA SER A 733 -38.54 -22.86 -9.29
C SER A 733 -39.31 -21.53 -9.31
N LYS A 734 -39.10 -20.67 -8.31
CA LYS A 734 -39.72 -19.34 -8.19
C LYS A 734 -38.84 -18.21 -8.73
N MET A 735 -37.59 -18.45 -9.11
CA MET A 735 -36.70 -17.42 -9.66
C MET A 735 -37.31 -16.62 -10.85
N PRO A 736 -38.10 -17.22 -11.76
CA PRO A 736 -38.79 -16.45 -12.80
C PRO A 736 -39.79 -15.41 -12.27
N ASP A 737 -40.39 -15.65 -11.10
CA ASP A 737 -41.34 -14.75 -10.46
C ASP A 737 -40.64 -13.66 -9.60
N MET A 738 -39.34 -13.79 -9.33
CA MET A 738 -38.57 -12.89 -8.46
C MET A 738 -38.24 -11.55 -9.13
N GLY A 739 -38.17 -10.50 -8.31
CA GLY A 739 -37.79 -9.15 -8.75
C GLY A 739 -36.32 -9.08 -9.16
N ALA A 740 -35.97 -8.17 -10.09
CA ALA A 740 -34.57 -7.98 -10.48
C ALA A 740 -33.63 -7.61 -9.31
N PRO A 741 -34.01 -6.77 -8.32
CA PRO A 741 -33.17 -6.51 -7.15
C PRO A 741 -32.93 -7.77 -6.29
N GLU A 742 -33.92 -8.66 -6.21
CA GLU A 742 -33.86 -9.90 -5.45
C GLU A 742 -32.91 -10.91 -6.10
N LEU A 743 -32.98 -11.04 -7.43
CA LEU A 743 -32.02 -11.83 -8.21
C LEU A 743 -30.60 -11.28 -8.12
N VAL A 744 -30.42 -9.95 -8.11
CA VAL A 744 -29.12 -9.31 -7.92
C VAL A 744 -28.53 -9.64 -6.55
N MET A 745 -29.33 -9.68 -5.48
CA MET A 745 -28.86 -10.13 -4.15
C MET A 745 -28.40 -11.60 -4.17
N LEU A 746 -29.07 -12.46 -4.95
CA LEU A 746 -28.68 -13.88 -5.08
C LEU A 746 -27.38 -14.11 -5.87
N LEU A 747 -26.88 -13.13 -6.63
CA LEU A 747 -25.61 -13.26 -7.37
C LEU A 747 -24.39 -13.41 -6.45
N GLU A 748 -24.48 -12.99 -5.19
CA GLU A 748 -23.43 -13.16 -4.18
C GLU A 748 -23.52 -14.50 -3.44
N HIS A 749 -24.61 -15.26 -3.60
CA HIS A 749 -24.87 -16.48 -2.85
C HIS A 749 -24.45 -17.75 -3.62
N PRO A 750 -23.43 -18.51 -3.21
CA PRO A 750 -22.87 -19.62 -4.00
C PRO A 750 -23.88 -20.67 -4.45
N LYS A 751 -24.85 -21.03 -3.59
CA LYS A 751 -25.93 -21.97 -3.89
C LYS A 751 -26.90 -21.52 -5.00
N TYR A 752 -27.07 -20.21 -5.21
CA TYR A 752 -28.12 -19.65 -6.08
C TYR A 752 -27.60 -18.77 -7.23
N ARG A 753 -26.38 -18.22 -7.11
CA ARG A 753 -25.82 -17.21 -8.03
C ARG A 753 -25.83 -17.63 -9.49
N ARG A 754 -25.59 -18.90 -9.78
CA ARG A 754 -25.62 -19.46 -11.14
C ARG A 754 -27.00 -19.33 -11.77
N ASP A 755 -28.03 -19.78 -11.05
CA ASP A 755 -29.39 -19.85 -11.58
C ASP A 755 -30.04 -18.46 -11.62
N ALA A 756 -29.76 -17.63 -10.61
CA ALA A 756 -30.12 -16.21 -10.59
C ALA A 756 -29.45 -15.44 -11.75
N ALA A 757 -28.18 -15.71 -12.07
CA ALA A 757 -27.49 -15.09 -13.20
C ALA A 757 -28.05 -15.53 -14.56
N ILE A 758 -28.42 -16.82 -14.71
CA ILE A 758 -29.05 -17.34 -15.93
C ILE A 758 -30.42 -16.69 -16.14
N GLU A 759 -31.24 -16.59 -15.10
CA GLU A 759 -32.55 -15.93 -15.15
C GLU A 759 -32.41 -14.44 -15.47
N LEU A 760 -31.54 -13.72 -14.76
CA LEU A 760 -31.32 -12.28 -14.97
C LEU A 760 -30.77 -11.97 -16.37
N ALA A 761 -29.88 -12.80 -16.91
CA ALA A 761 -29.40 -12.70 -18.29
C ALA A 761 -30.50 -13.00 -19.32
N SER A 762 -31.38 -13.96 -19.03
CA SER A 762 -32.51 -14.34 -19.92
C SER A 762 -33.57 -13.24 -20.06
N ARG A 763 -33.58 -12.25 -19.15
CA ARG A 763 -34.40 -11.03 -19.23
C ARG A 763 -33.89 -9.99 -20.25
N LYS A 764 -32.65 -10.14 -20.74
CA LYS A 764 -32.03 -9.35 -21.84
C LYS A 764 -31.92 -7.85 -21.57
N ASP A 765 -31.94 -7.46 -20.30
CA ASP A 765 -31.79 -6.07 -19.89
C ASP A 765 -30.32 -5.71 -19.71
N ALA A 766 -29.82 -4.78 -20.53
CA ALA A 766 -28.44 -4.32 -20.52
C ALA A 766 -28.04 -3.64 -19.20
N ALA A 767 -28.99 -3.11 -18.41
CA ALA A 767 -28.70 -2.53 -17.11
C ALA A 767 -28.05 -3.52 -16.12
N HIS A 768 -28.26 -4.83 -16.32
CA HIS A 768 -27.70 -5.88 -15.46
C HIS A 768 -26.35 -6.44 -15.95
N ALA A 769 -25.88 -6.04 -17.15
CA ALA A 769 -24.71 -6.65 -17.77
C ALA A 769 -23.42 -6.46 -16.95
N GLU A 770 -23.23 -5.28 -16.35
CA GLU A 770 -22.09 -4.99 -15.48
C GLU A 770 -22.11 -5.86 -14.22
N THR A 771 -23.25 -5.90 -13.52
CA THR A 771 -23.46 -6.69 -12.30
C THR A 771 -23.25 -8.19 -12.56
N LEU A 772 -23.77 -8.70 -13.69
CA LEU A 772 -23.57 -10.08 -14.13
C LEU A 772 -22.09 -10.37 -14.41
N CYS A 773 -21.38 -9.50 -15.13
CA CYS A 773 -19.96 -9.71 -15.42
C CYS A 773 -19.09 -9.61 -14.16
N LYS A 774 -19.43 -8.73 -13.20
CA LYS A 774 -18.79 -8.66 -11.87
C LYS A 774 -19.01 -9.94 -11.06
N ALA A 775 -20.23 -10.47 -11.03
CA ALA A 775 -20.54 -11.74 -10.36
C ALA A 775 -19.79 -12.93 -10.99
N VAL A 776 -19.72 -13.00 -12.33
CA VAL A 776 -19.00 -14.05 -13.07
C VAL A 776 -17.52 -14.15 -12.68
N ARG A 777 -16.85 -13.04 -12.33
CA ARG A 777 -15.45 -13.08 -11.88
C ARG A 777 -15.28 -13.88 -10.58
N LYS A 778 -16.26 -13.83 -9.68
CA LYS A 778 -16.28 -14.57 -8.40
C LYS A 778 -16.62 -16.05 -8.58
N MET A 779 -17.26 -16.43 -9.69
CA MET A 779 -17.71 -17.81 -9.93
C MET A 779 -16.56 -18.81 -10.19
N PRO A 780 -16.76 -20.11 -9.89
CA PRO A 780 -15.90 -21.21 -10.32
C PRO A 780 -16.12 -21.55 -11.81
N ARG A 781 -15.17 -22.30 -12.38
CA ARG A 781 -15.10 -22.63 -13.81
C ARG A 781 -16.39 -23.27 -14.35
N ALA A 782 -16.99 -24.19 -13.59
CA ALA A 782 -18.22 -24.90 -13.95
C ALA A 782 -19.47 -23.98 -14.01
N GLU A 783 -19.50 -22.87 -13.27
CA GLU A 783 -20.56 -21.88 -13.34
C GLU A 783 -20.33 -20.88 -14.49
N VAL A 784 -19.10 -20.37 -14.65
CA VAL A 784 -18.73 -19.41 -15.70
C VAL A 784 -19.05 -19.94 -17.09
N VAL A 785 -18.73 -21.21 -17.37
CA VAL A 785 -19.00 -21.81 -18.69
C VAL A 785 -20.50 -21.93 -19.01
N ARG A 786 -21.39 -21.89 -18.01
CA ARG A 786 -22.85 -21.91 -18.18
C ARG A 786 -23.44 -20.49 -18.25
N VAL A 787 -22.98 -19.59 -17.38
CA VAL A 787 -23.53 -18.24 -17.22
C VAL A 787 -23.11 -17.32 -18.37
N VAL A 788 -21.84 -17.34 -18.80
CA VAL A 788 -21.35 -16.39 -19.81
C VAL A 788 -22.02 -16.58 -21.19
N PRO A 789 -22.28 -17.81 -21.68
CA PRO A 789 -23.14 -18.02 -22.85
C PRO A 789 -24.54 -17.41 -22.74
N LYS A 790 -25.10 -17.30 -21.53
CA LYS A 790 -26.42 -16.68 -21.30
C LYS A 790 -26.36 -15.16 -21.31
N ILE A 791 -25.26 -14.56 -20.84
CA ILE A 791 -25.03 -13.10 -20.94
C ILE A 791 -25.07 -12.62 -22.41
N LEU A 792 -24.72 -13.48 -23.37
CA LEU A 792 -24.81 -13.15 -24.80
C LEU A 792 -26.25 -12.89 -25.30
N GLU A 793 -27.29 -13.31 -24.57
CA GLU A 793 -28.68 -12.97 -24.90
C GLU A 793 -29.01 -11.48 -24.72
N ILE A 794 -28.19 -10.72 -23.99
CA ILE A 794 -28.25 -9.25 -23.86
C ILE A 794 -27.73 -8.57 -25.14
N GLY A 795 -26.88 -9.24 -25.92
CA GLY A 795 -26.27 -8.69 -27.14
C GLY A 795 -25.25 -7.57 -26.89
N ASP A 796 -25.14 -6.64 -27.84
CA ASP A 796 -24.13 -5.56 -27.84
C ASP A 796 -24.17 -4.64 -26.60
N GLY A 797 -25.29 -4.60 -25.87
CA GLY A 797 -25.44 -3.87 -24.62
C GLY A 797 -24.55 -4.40 -23.49
N ALA A 798 -24.16 -5.68 -23.53
CA ALA A 798 -23.18 -6.24 -22.60
C ALA A 798 -21.72 -5.94 -22.99
N GLY A 799 -21.49 -5.29 -24.14
CA GLY A 799 -20.17 -5.17 -24.75
C GLY A 799 -19.11 -4.51 -23.87
N ASP A 800 -19.46 -3.49 -23.10
CA ASP A 800 -18.49 -2.76 -22.28
C ASP A 800 -18.14 -3.51 -20.98
N ALA A 801 -19.13 -4.15 -20.36
CA ALA A 801 -18.92 -5.05 -19.22
C ALA A 801 -18.08 -6.29 -19.58
N LEU A 802 -18.26 -6.82 -20.80
CA LEU A 802 -17.44 -7.90 -21.35
C LEU A 802 -16.00 -7.45 -21.67
N ILE A 803 -15.79 -6.21 -22.14
CA ILE A 803 -14.45 -5.64 -22.37
C ILE A 803 -13.72 -5.43 -21.04
N ASP A 804 -14.36 -4.83 -20.04
CA ASP A 804 -13.77 -4.70 -18.70
C ASP A 804 -13.48 -6.09 -18.07
N GLY A 805 -14.34 -7.08 -18.36
CA GLY A 805 -14.12 -8.48 -18.03
C GLY A 805 -12.76 -9.07 -18.46
N LEU A 806 -12.12 -8.52 -19.50
CA LEU A 806 -10.78 -8.94 -19.92
C LEU A 806 -9.69 -8.67 -18.87
N ASN A 807 -9.96 -7.82 -17.87
CA ASN A 807 -9.07 -7.55 -16.73
C ASN A 807 -9.27 -8.53 -15.56
N ALA A 808 -10.18 -9.50 -15.64
CA ALA A 808 -10.41 -10.48 -14.57
C ALA A 808 -9.13 -11.25 -14.19
N ARG A 809 -8.94 -11.54 -12.90
CA ARG A 809 -7.76 -12.25 -12.38
C ARG A 809 -7.70 -13.70 -12.87
N LYS A 810 -8.85 -14.37 -12.97
CA LYS A 810 -8.96 -15.77 -13.41
C LYS A 810 -8.82 -15.93 -14.93
N THR A 811 -7.87 -16.78 -15.35
CA THR A 811 -7.56 -17.07 -16.77
C THR A 811 -8.78 -17.52 -17.59
N PHE A 812 -9.59 -18.45 -17.05
CA PHE A 812 -10.78 -18.95 -17.73
C PHE A 812 -11.92 -17.93 -17.82
N VAL A 813 -11.95 -16.92 -16.94
CA VAL A 813 -12.91 -15.80 -17.02
C VAL A 813 -12.53 -14.87 -18.16
N ARG A 814 -11.25 -14.50 -18.28
CA ARG A 814 -10.73 -13.74 -19.44
C ARG A 814 -10.99 -14.49 -20.75
N GLN A 815 -10.78 -15.81 -20.77
CA GLN A 815 -11.11 -16.66 -21.91
C GLN A 815 -12.60 -16.59 -22.27
N ALA A 816 -13.51 -16.76 -21.30
CA ALA A 816 -14.96 -16.72 -21.53
C ALA A 816 -15.42 -15.38 -22.12
N PHE A 817 -14.94 -14.27 -21.57
CA PHE A 817 -15.29 -12.94 -22.07
C PHE A 817 -14.69 -12.66 -23.46
N ALA A 818 -13.46 -13.09 -23.74
CA ALA A 818 -12.88 -13.00 -25.08
C ALA A 818 -13.68 -13.79 -26.13
N LEU A 819 -14.16 -14.99 -25.79
CA LEU A 819 -15.06 -15.79 -26.63
C LEU A 819 -16.39 -15.06 -26.91
N SER A 820 -16.99 -14.46 -25.88
CA SER A 820 -18.22 -13.66 -26.00
C SER A 820 -18.04 -12.47 -26.95
N LEU A 821 -16.96 -11.70 -26.79
CA LEU A 821 -16.66 -10.55 -27.65
C LEU A 821 -16.43 -10.98 -29.12
N ALA A 822 -15.82 -12.14 -29.34
CA ALA A 822 -15.65 -12.74 -30.66
C ALA A 822 -16.96 -13.24 -31.29
N HIS A 823 -17.90 -13.70 -30.46
CA HIS A 823 -19.23 -14.14 -30.88
C HIS A 823 -20.12 -12.96 -31.28
N LEU A 824 -20.15 -11.90 -30.45
CA LEU A 824 -20.83 -10.62 -30.77
C LEU A 824 -20.20 -9.86 -31.95
N LYS A 825 -18.97 -10.24 -32.39
CA LYS A 825 -18.18 -9.52 -33.40
C LYS A 825 -17.96 -8.04 -33.04
N LEU A 826 -17.83 -7.75 -31.74
CA LEU A 826 -17.78 -6.41 -31.19
C LEU A 826 -16.46 -5.70 -31.55
N ARG A 827 -16.46 -4.91 -32.63
CA ARG A 827 -15.22 -4.30 -33.18
C ARG A 827 -14.42 -3.46 -32.19
N ARG A 828 -15.08 -2.80 -31.23
CA ARG A 828 -14.40 -1.99 -30.19
C ARG A 828 -13.53 -2.84 -29.23
N ALA A 829 -13.81 -4.14 -29.10
CA ALA A 829 -13.01 -5.05 -28.29
C ALA A 829 -11.67 -5.46 -28.94
N VAL A 830 -11.45 -5.19 -30.23
CA VAL A 830 -10.23 -5.61 -30.94
C VAL A 830 -8.95 -5.06 -30.30
N VAL A 831 -8.94 -3.81 -29.86
CA VAL A 831 -7.76 -3.20 -29.22
C VAL A 831 -7.51 -3.79 -27.82
N PRO A 832 -8.50 -3.88 -26.91
CA PRO A 832 -8.39 -4.63 -25.66
C PRO A 832 -7.89 -6.07 -25.84
N LEU A 833 -8.42 -6.83 -26.80
CA LEU A 833 -8.00 -8.21 -27.07
C LEU A 833 -6.55 -8.31 -27.58
N VAL A 834 -6.08 -7.35 -28.38
CA VAL A 834 -4.68 -7.27 -28.82
C VAL A 834 -3.75 -6.86 -27.66
N HIS A 835 -4.23 -6.07 -26.69
CA HIS A 835 -3.48 -5.79 -25.47
C HIS A 835 -3.39 -7.02 -24.56
N LEU A 836 -4.51 -7.72 -24.32
CA LEU A 836 -4.53 -8.98 -23.56
C LEU A 836 -3.63 -10.04 -24.21
N LEU A 837 -3.60 -10.14 -25.55
CA LEU A 837 -2.68 -11.03 -26.27
C LEU A 837 -1.20 -10.74 -25.94
N ALA A 838 -0.85 -9.47 -25.71
CA ALA A 838 0.52 -9.07 -25.37
C ALA A 838 0.92 -9.41 -23.92
N SER A 839 -0.02 -9.27 -22.96
CA SER A 839 0.24 -9.44 -21.53
C SER A 839 -0.09 -10.82 -20.96
N GLU A 840 -1.02 -11.57 -21.56
CA GLU A 840 -1.49 -12.86 -21.00
C GLU A 840 -0.35 -13.86 -20.81
N GLU A 841 -0.12 -14.32 -19.57
CA GLU A 841 0.99 -15.23 -19.27
C GLU A 841 0.63 -16.70 -19.48
N SER A 842 -0.66 -17.06 -19.31
CA SER A 842 -1.14 -18.43 -19.43
C SER A 842 -1.39 -18.85 -20.88
N ASP A 843 -1.52 -20.17 -21.10
CA ASP A 843 -1.81 -20.74 -22.43
C ASP A 843 -3.11 -20.25 -23.10
N VAL A 844 -3.96 -19.52 -22.35
CA VAL A 844 -5.13 -18.81 -22.89
C VAL A 844 -4.74 -17.84 -24.01
N TRP A 845 -3.50 -17.32 -24.08
CA TRP A 845 -3.06 -16.46 -25.19
C TRP A 845 -3.26 -17.11 -26.57
N LYS A 846 -3.19 -18.45 -26.68
CA LYS A 846 -3.43 -19.20 -27.92
C LYS A 846 -4.87 -19.02 -28.39
N GLU A 847 -5.80 -18.99 -27.44
CA GLU A 847 -7.21 -18.80 -27.70
C GLU A 847 -7.55 -17.33 -27.94
N ILE A 848 -6.86 -16.39 -27.27
CA ILE A 848 -6.94 -14.95 -27.61
C ILE A 848 -6.44 -14.72 -29.04
N ALA A 849 -5.36 -15.38 -29.49
CA ALA A 849 -4.87 -15.31 -30.87
C ALA A 849 -5.91 -15.82 -31.88
N ARG A 850 -6.61 -16.93 -31.58
CA ARG A 850 -7.74 -17.43 -32.38
C ARG A 850 -8.90 -16.44 -32.40
N VAL A 851 -9.30 -15.91 -31.25
CA VAL A 851 -10.35 -14.91 -31.09
C VAL A 851 -10.05 -13.65 -31.90
N VAL A 852 -8.85 -13.07 -31.78
CA VAL A 852 -8.41 -11.91 -32.57
C VAL A 852 -8.39 -12.24 -34.06
N GLY A 853 -7.95 -13.44 -34.44
CA GLY A 853 -8.03 -13.94 -35.82
C GLY A 853 -9.46 -13.99 -36.36
N ALA A 854 -10.44 -14.38 -35.54
CA ALA A 854 -11.86 -14.51 -35.91
C ALA A 854 -12.59 -13.16 -36.15
N PHE A 855 -11.92 -12.03 -35.92
CA PHE A 855 -12.35 -10.70 -36.41
C PHE A 855 -11.90 -10.41 -37.85
N GLY A 856 -11.00 -11.22 -38.42
CA GLY A 856 -10.54 -11.12 -39.80
C GLY A 856 -9.98 -9.74 -40.14
N THR A 857 -10.51 -9.12 -41.20
CA THR A 857 -10.04 -7.80 -41.67
C THR A 857 -10.20 -6.68 -40.65
N ALA A 858 -11.08 -6.83 -39.65
CA ALA A 858 -11.29 -5.82 -38.61
C ALA A 858 -10.15 -5.77 -37.58
N SER A 859 -9.43 -6.88 -37.34
CA SER A 859 -8.28 -6.93 -36.43
C SER A 859 -6.93 -6.81 -37.13
N LEU A 860 -6.84 -7.14 -38.43
CA LEU A 860 -5.61 -7.12 -39.22
C LEU A 860 -4.76 -5.84 -39.03
N ARG A 861 -5.37 -4.65 -39.09
CA ARG A 861 -4.64 -3.36 -38.96
C ARG A 861 -4.00 -3.18 -37.59
N ASN A 862 -4.68 -3.61 -36.53
CA ASN A 862 -4.18 -3.53 -35.16
C ASN A 862 -3.04 -4.54 -34.93
N VAL A 863 -3.19 -5.77 -35.44
CA VAL A 863 -2.13 -6.79 -35.41
C VAL A 863 -0.90 -6.32 -36.20
N GLN A 864 -1.08 -5.78 -37.42
CA GLN A 864 0.01 -5.24 -38.25
C GLN A 864 0.79 -4.09 -37.57
N ARG A 865 0.14 -3.28 -36.72
CA ARG A 865 0.83 -2.26 -35.92
C ARG A 865 1.77 -2.90 -34.90
N GLN A 866 1.32 -3.96 -34.22
CA GLN A 866 2.15 -4.69 -33.25
C GLN A 866 3.30 -5.47 -33.91
N LEU A 867 3.18 -5.90 -35.17
CA LEU A 867 4.31 -6.55 -35.88
C LEU A 867 5.53 -5.63 -36.04
N LYS A 868 5.37 -4.30 -35.94
CA LYS A 868 6.49 -3.35 -36.03
C LYS A 868 7.38 -3.42 -34.78
N ASP A 869 6.73 -3.48 -33.62
CA ASP A 869 7.32 -3.49 -32.28
C ASP A 869 6.47 -4.44 -31.41
N PRO A 870 6.76 -5.75 -31.43
CA PRO A 870 5.90 -6.76 -30.81
C PRO A 870 6.01 -6.72 -29.29
N LYS A 871 4.94 -6.27 -28.64
CA LYS A 871 4.80 -6.33 -27.18
C LYS A 871 4.54 -7.78 -26.76
N GLY A 872 5.59 -8.44 -26.28
CA GLY A 872 5.55 -9.85 -25.87
C GLY A 872 6.09 -10.81 -26.94
N LYS A 873 5.87 -12.12 -26.74
CA LYS A 873 6.52 -13.17 -27.55
C LYS A 873 6.00 -13.20 -28.99
N GLN A 874 6.91 -13.29 -29.96
CA GLN A 874 6.60 -13.27 -31.40
C GLN A 874 5.61 -14.37 -31.83
N GLU A 875 5.70 -15.56 -31.22
CA GLU A 875 4.80 -16.71 -31.45
C GLU A 875 3.30 -16.36 -31.40
N ARG A 876 2.93 -15.38 -30.56
CA ARG A 876 1.55 -14.94 -30.35
C ARG A 876 0.98 -14.28 -31.60
N TYR A 877 1.77 -13.41 -32.22
CA TYR A 877 1.41 -12.72 -33.44
C TYR A 877 1.49 -13.65 -34.66
N ILE A 878 2.44 -14.58 -34.68
CA ILE A 878 2.54 -15.62 -35.72
C ILE A 878 1.26 -16.48 -35.74
N LEU A 879 0.83 -16.99 -34.58
CA LEU A 879 -0.42 -17.76 -34.49
C LEU A 879 -1.65 -16.91 -34.85
N THR A 880 -1.69 -15.65 -34.43
CA THR A 880 -2.77 -14.71 -34.81
C THR A 880 -2.83 -14.49 -36.32
N LEU A 881 -1.69 -14.34 -37.00
CA LEU A 881 -1.62 -14.24 -38.46
C LEU A 881 -2.08 -15.52 -39.15
N ALA A 882 -1.80 -16.70 -38.58
CA ALA A 882 -2.26 -17.98 -39.11
C ALA A 882 -3.80 -18.08 -39.07
N HIS A 883 -4.44 -17.67 -37.97
CA HIS A 883 -5.90 -17.58 -37.88
C HIS A 883 -6.47 -16.47 -38.79
N LEU A 884 -5.85 -15.29 -38.88
CA LEU A 884 -6.25 -14.23 -39.82
C LEU A 884 -6.26 -14.74 -41.28
N ALA A 885 -5.27 -15.55 -41.68
CA ALA A 885 -5.22 -16.17 -43.00
C ALA A 885 -6.39 -17.15 -43.25
N ASN A 886 -6.86 -17.85 -42.22
CA ASN A 886 -8.07 -18.68 -42.29
C ASN A 886 -9.36 -17.83 -42.33
N HIS A 887 -9.39 -16.70 -41.63
CA HIS A 887 -10.50 -15.73 -41.64
C HIS A 887 -10.37 -14.64 -42.73
N GLY A 888 -9.97 -15.05 -43.94
CA GLY A 888 -10.07 -14.21 -45.16
C GLY A 888 -8.96 -13.18 -45.37
N CYS A 889 -7.93 -13.12 -44.52
CA CYS A 889 -6.78 -12.21 -44.69
C CYS A 889 -5.57 -12.87 -45.38
N GLU A 890 -5.72 -14.05 -45.99
CA GLU A 890 -4.63 -14.83 -46.59
C GLU A 890 -3.73 -14.01 -47.52
N LYS A 891 -4.31 -13.24 -48.44
CA LYS A 891 -3.56 -12.40 -49.40
C LYS A 891 -2.76 -11.31 -48.71
N GLN A 892 -3.26 -10.77 -47.60
CA GLN A 892 -2.62 -9.74 -46.82
C GLN A 892 -1.46 -10.33 -45.99
N VAL A 893 -1.61 -11.55 -45.46
CA VAL A 893 -0.52 -12.28 -44.79
C VAL A 893 0.56 -12.69 -45.81
N GLN A 894 0.18 -13.16 -47.00
CA GLN A 894 1.10 -13.39 -48.12
C GLN A 894 1.80 -12.12 -48.63
N LYS A 895 1.21 -10.93 -48.45
CA LYS A 895 1.91 -9.67 -48.74
C LYS A 895 2.94 -9.34 -47.65
N LEU A 896 2.66 -9.67 -46.38
CA LEU A 896 3.59 -9.45 -45.26
C LEU A 896 4.83 -10.34 -45.32
N SER A 897 4.79 -11.50 -45.99
CA SER A 897 5.99 -12.34 -46.18
C SER A 897 7.03 -11.73 -47.14
N ALA A 898 6.68 -10.62 -47.82
CA ALA A 898 7.56 -9.78 -48.62
C ALA A 898 7.63 -8.33 -48.09
N ASP A 899 7.41 -8.12 -46.78
CA ASP A 899 7.66 -6.84 -46.11
C ASP A 899 9.18 -6.56 -46.04
N ASP A 900 9.58 -5.31 -46.26
CA ASP A 900 11.00 -4.90 -46.28
C ASP A 900 11.73 -5.18 -44.94
N ARG A 901 10.99 -5.37 -43.85
CA ARG A 901 11.54 -5.63 -42.52
C ARG A 901 11.62 -7.14 -42.26
N PRO A 902 12.83 -7.71 -42.07
CA PRO A 902 13.01 -9.16 -42.05
C PRO A 902 12.21 -9.86 -40.94
N LYS A 903 12.08 -9.24 -39.76
CA LYS A 903 11.28 -9.78 -38.63
C LYS A 903 9.79 -9.94 -39.00
N VAL A 904 9.22 -9.02 -39.78
CA VAL A 904 7.81 -9.10 -40.21
C VAL A 904 7.63 -10.19 -41.27
N ALA A 905 8.58 -10.27 -42.21
CA ALA A 905 8.60 -11.28 -43.25
C ALA A 905 8.74 -12.70 -42.68
N THR A 906 9.63 -12.94 -41.71
CA THR A 906 9.78 -14.27 -41.07
C THR A 906 8.50 -14.67 -40.34
N MET A 907 7.95 -13.79 -39.51
CA MET A 907 6.70 -14.05 -38.77
C MET A 907 5.52 -14.37 -39.70
N ALA A 908 5.41 -13.68 -40.84
CA ALA A 908 4.36 -13.94 -41.84
C ALA A 908 4.57 -15.27 -42.58
N ASN A 909 5.83 -15.64 -42.89
CA ASN A 909 6.14 -16.95 -43.49
C ASN A 909 5.83 -18.10 -42.53
N GLU A 910 6.21 -17.99 -41.25
CA GLU A 910 5.89 -18.98 -40.21
C GLU A 910 4.38 -19.09 -39.96
N ALA A 911 3.64 -17.98 -40.00
CA ALA A 911 2.19 -18.00 -39.88
C ALA A 911 1.51 -18.81 -41.01
N LEU A 912 2.05 -18.75 -42.23
CA LEU A 912 1.55 -19.52 -43.37
C LEU A 912 1.84 -21.02 -43.24
N THR A 913 2.96 -21.43 -42.62
CA THR A 913 3.22 -22.86 -42.37
C THR A 913 2.34 -23.43 -41.25
N LEU A 914 2.01 -22.63 -40.23
CA LEU A 914 1.12 -23.03 -39.13
C LEU A 914 -0.37 -23.01 -39.48
N ARG A 915 -0.76 -22.48 -40.64
CA ARG A 915 -2.17 -22.26 -41.05
C ARG A 915 -3.07 -23.50 -40.93
N GLU A 916 -2.65 -24.65 -41.45
CA GLU A 916 -3.47 -25.88 -41.39
C GLU A 916 -3.54 -26.46 -39.96
N LYS A 917 -2.50 -26.25 -39.12
CA LYS A 917 -2.55 -26.58 -37.69
C LYS A 917 -3.58 -25.70 -36.97
N ALA A 918 -3.52 -24.38 -37.19
CA ALA A 918 -4.46 -23.41 -36.63
C ALA A 918 -5.92 -23.73 -37.01
N LYS A 919 -6.16 -24.11 -38.28
CA LYS A 919 -7.46 -24.56 -38.79
C LYS A 919 -7.95 -25.86 -38.14
N LYS A 920 -7.05 -26.81 -37.88
CA LYS A 920 -7.38 -28.05 -37.15
C LYS A 920 -7.79 -27.74 -35.71
N THR A 921 -7.02 -26.90 -35.00
CA THR A 921 -7.35 -26.46 -33.63
C THR A 921 -8.70 -25.75 -33.58
N GLU A 922 -9.01 -24.90 -34.57
CA GLU A 922 -10.33 -24.26 -34.67
C GLU A 922 -11.47 -25.28 -34.87
N ALA A 923 -11.26 -26.33 -35.68
CA ALA A 923 -12.24 -27.41 -35.82
C ALA A 923 -12.42 -28.24 -34.53
N GLU A 924 -11.37 -28.44 -33.74
CA GLU A 924 -11.44 -29.10 -32.43
C GLU A 924 -12.24 -28.26 -31.42
N VAL A 925 -12.02 -26.94 -31.40
CA VAL A 925 -12.76 -25.97 -30.57
C VAL A 925 -14.23 -25.85 -30.98
N LEU A 926 -14.55 -25.88 -32.28
CA LEU A 926 -15.93 -25.78 -32.77
C LEU A 926 -16.67 -27.13 -32.81
N GLY A 927 -16.11 -28.19 -32.21
CA GLY A 927 -16.73 -29.53 -32.18
C GLY A 927 -16.82 -30.24 -33.54
N ALA A 928 -16.17 -29.71 -34.58
CA ALA A 928 -16.13 -30.30 -35.93
C ALA A 928 -15.05 -31.39 -36.08
N ALA A 929 -14.15 -31.52 -35.10
CA ALA A 929 -13.15 -32.58 -35.01
C ALA A 929 -13.03 -33.11 -33.57
N GLU A 930 -12.55 -34.34 -33.41
CA GLU A 930 -12.19 -34.89 -32.10
C GLU A 930 -10.94 -34.18 -31.54
N PRO A 931 -10.91 -33.85 -30.23
CA PRO A 931 -9.82 -33.12 -29.63
C PRO A 931 -8.54 -33.97 -29.64
N SER A 932 -7.42 -33.36 -30.02
CA SER A 932 -6.16 -34.07 -30.23
C SER A 932 -5.36 -34.37 -28.95
N GLY A 933 -5.88 -33.97 -27.80
CA GLY A 933 -5.32 -34.22 -26.47
C GLY A 933 -6.20 -33.61 -25.38
N ASN A 934 -5.78 -33.75 -24.12
CA ASN A 934 -6.47 -33.19 -22.96
C ASN A 934 -6.00 -31.74 -22.68
N ASP A 935 -6.30 -30.82 -23.60
CA ASP A 935 -5.99 -29.39 -23.45
C ASP A 935 -7.17 -28.67 -22.77
N ALA A 936 -6.93 -28.16 -21.55
CA ALA A 936 -7.94 -27.50 -20.73
C ALA A 936 -8.45 -26.18 -21.31
N VAL A 937 -7.69 -25.51 -22.18
CA VAL A 937 -8.13 -24.28 -22.88
C VAL A 937 -9.09 -24.66 -23.99
N ILE A 938 -8.72 -25.65 -24.83
CA ILE A 938 -9.58 -26.16 -25.92
C ILE A 938 -10.88 -26.73 -25.37
N ALA A 939 -10.82 -27.54 -24.30
CA ALA A 939 -11.99 -28.13 -23.66
C ALA A 939 -12.98 -27.04 -23.16
N PHE A 940 -12.47 -25.95 -22.57
CA PHE A 940 -13.32 -24.84 -22.12
C PHE A 940 -14.00 -24.13 -23.29
N SER A 941 -13.25 -23.76 -24.33
CA SER A 941 -13.82 -23.08 -25.50
C SER A 941 -14.83 -23.94 -26.24
N ARG A 942 -14.55 -25.24 -26.37
CA ARG A 942 -15.49 -26.19 -26.97
C ARG A 942 -16.78 -26.26 -26.18
N ARG A 943 -16.68 -26.42 -24.85
CA ARG A 943 -17.85 -26.47 -23.97
C ARG A 943 -18.69 -25.18 -24.06
N PHE A 944 -18.03 -24.02 -24.14
CA PHE A 944 -18.68 -22.72 -24.32
C PHE A 944 -19.52 -22.68 -25.61
N TYR A 945 -18.98 -23.13 -26.75
CA TYR A 945 -19.74 -23.19 -28.00
C TYR A 945 -20.82 -24.28 -28.00
N GLU A 946 -20.57 -25.45 -27.41
CA GLU A 946 -21.58 -26.51 -27.26
C GLU A 946 -22.79 -26.04 -26.45
N ILE A 947 -22.59 -25.21 -25.43
CA ILE A 947 -23.67 -24.59 -24.64
C ILE A 947 -24.43 -23.55 -25.47
N LEU A 948 -23.73 -22.70 -26.23
CA LEU A 948 -24.37 -21.74 -27.15
C LEU A 948 -25.22 -22.43 -28.24
N GLU A 949 -24.78 -23.60 -28.72
CA GLU A 949 -25.50 -24.38 -29.73
C GLU A 949 -26.57 -25.31 -29.14
N GLY A 950 -26.71 -25.38 -27.82
CA GLY A 950 -27.65 -26.29 -27.13
C GLY A 950 -27.34 -27.77 -27.29
N LYS A 951 -26.06 -28.12 -27.53
CA LYS A 951 -25.57 -29.49 -27.77
C LYS A 951 -24.80 -30.09 -26.60
N ALA A 952 -24.58 -29.31 -25.54
CA ALA A 952 -23.69 -29.66 -24.44
C ALA A 952 -24.23 -30.84 -23.61
N PRO A 953 -23.53 -32.00 -23.52
CA PRO A 953 -24.03 -33.16 -22.77
C PRO A 953 -24.15 -32.90 -21.26
N GLU A 954 -25.24 -33.38 -20.64
CA GLU A 954 -25.56 -33.12 -19.22
C GLU A 954 -24.69 -33.88 -18.20
N ALA A 955 -23.87 -34.86 -18.62
CA ALA A 955 -22.99 -35.59 -17.71
C ALA A 955 -21.73 -34.79 -17.32
N ASP A 956 -21.13 -34.07 -18.27
CA ASP A 956 -19.89 -33.28 -18.06
C ASP A 956 -20.16 -31.93 -17.37
N LEU A 957 -21.19 -31.89 -16.52
CA LEU A 957 -21.77 -30.69 -15.92
C LEU A 957 -21.75 -30.69 -14.39
N GLU A 958 -21.46 -31.84 -13.78
CA GLU A 958 -21.47 -32.06 -12.32
C GLU A 958 -20.06 -32.29 -11.75
N GLU A 959 -19.06 -32.62 -12.58
CA GLU A 959 -17.68 -32.90 -12.14
C GLU A 959 -16.67 -31.89 -12.72
N THR A 960 -16.20 -30.97 -11.87
CA THR A 960 -14.79 -30.62 -11.62
C THR A 960 -14.75 -29.41 -10.68
N ASP A 961 -14.47 -29.68 -9.39
CA ASP A 961 -14.03 -28.67 -8.42
C ASP A 961 -12.68 -28.05 -8.86
#